data_AF-A0A925PBT9-F1
#
_entry.id   AF-A0A925PBT9-F1
#
_cell.length_a   1.000
_cell.length_b   1.000
_cell.length_c   1.000
_cell.angle_alpha   90.00
_cell.angle_beta   90.00
_cell.angle_gamma   90.00
#
_symmetry.space_group_name_H-M   'P 1'
#
loop_
_entity.id
_entity.type
_entity.pdbx_description
1 polymer ?
#
loop_
_entity_poly.entity_id
_entity_poly.type
_entity_poly.pdbx_seq_one_letter_code
_entity_poly.pdbx_strand_id
1 'polypeptide(L)'
;TVYAPKPGDPSEFDHEAAAIWTELFRAEGLDPALHIVHGNRKDNFWQMGDTGPCGPCSEIHFNLLPSDDEAEGRKGVNSSSPRCIEIWNHVFIQFNANADGTFSPLAAKHVDTGMGFERVAGILATTKNCTDFSPEPSNYNADVFAPLFAKVTALSGKTYTGTVPTKREGLTEQENIDIAFRVLADHARTISLSIADGIMPGNEGRNYVIRRILRRGILYGTKLGLKTGFFEQLVAPVVESLGDVFPELKERQDIIRRVIKSEEESFGRTLDRGLAIFVKAAAGASVIPGALAFELYDTYGFPLDMTQLLATERGLTVDTAEFETLMEQQRNRGRASTKKEIVVAATEGTEAAEAKPTPFIGYVIEKSQSFAVTITDLIVSGDDTYLVFNETPFYAEMGGQLGDCGVLLPLAQPGSPAVQIGDTIKDKAGRHLHQVSNLAGHILPTAPRGSKPVSEEFVHHLRGQTVEAGVNMIHRRAIQRHHTATHLLHFALRRVIGTHVRQAGSLNAPDRMRFDFAHFEAVTPEQLREIEHIVNWRILDNAEVKGYETDFDLKPKGTLAFFGEKYGKRVRVVDIGGYSRELCGGTHTNSTGEIGLFKLVSEGAVAAGTRRIEAVCGQAAYDYVSAEQARLHALAAQVGTPLSQLEQRFTALLAEKAEQAKKLAALEQAAATAQAAKLVASATTRDGLPFISALVTADGAEALRNLGAQVLAQLGEGVVQLGAVIGDKASVVALCSPAAIKSGKNAGKIIQALTAQLDGKGGGKPDLAMGGGKNPAKLPEVMAG
;
A
#
# COMPACT_ATOMS: atom_id res chain seq x y z
N THR A 1 -11.95 -42.27 -12.36
CA THR A 1 -10.58 -42.67 -12.75
C THR A 1 -9.88 -43.32 -11.57
N VAL A 2 -8.90 -44.19 -11.83
CA VAL A 2 -8.07 -44.83 -10.80
C VAL A 2 -6.60 -44.66 -11.18
N TYR A 3 -5.74 -44.41 -10.18
CA TYR A 3 -4.32 -44.21 -10.38
C TYR A 3 -3.62 -45.47 -10.91
N ALA A 4 -2.98 -45.32 -12.07
CA ALA A 4 -2.19 -46.32 -12.75
C ALA A 4 -0.80 -45.75 -13.10
N PRO A 5 0.21 -45.99 -12.23
CA PRO A 5 1.55 -45.43 -12.40
C PRO A 5 2.32 -46.06 -13.56
N LYS A 6 3.31 -45.32 -14.06
CA LYS A 6 4.41 -45.86 -14.88
C LYS A 6 5.61 -46.21 -13.99
N PRO A 7 6.55 -47.07 -14.46
CA PRO A 7 7.79 -47.31 -13.74
C PRO A 7 8.52 -45.99 -13.42
N GLY A 8 8.86 -45.78 -12.15
CA GLY A 8 9.51 -44.55 -11.66
C GLY A 8 8.54 -43.49 -11.12
N ASP A 9 7.23 -43.71 -11.21
CA ASP A 9 6.24 -42.85 -10.56
C ASP A 9 6.22 -43.07 -9.03
N PRO A 10 5.77 -42.06 -8.24
CA PRO A 10 5.95 -42.02 -6.78
C PRO A 10 5.08 -43.00 -5.98
N SER A 11 4.18 -43.74 -6.62
CA SER A 11 3.25 -44.65 -5.94
C SER A 11 2.88 -45.84 -6.81
N GLU A 12 2.27 -46.85 -6.21
CA GLU A 12 1.82 -48.09 -6.84
C GLU A 12 0.40 -47.95 -7.41
N PHE A 13 -0.05 -48.93 -8.20
CA PHE A 13 -1.42 -48.96 -8.70
C PHE A 13 -2.41 -49.02 -7.52
N ASP A 14 -3.47 -48.22 -7.59
CA ASP A 14 -4.46 -48.16 -6.53
C ASP A 14 -5.48 -49.31 -6.64
N HIS A 15 -5.07 -50.48 -6.15
CA HIS A 15 -5.87 -51.69 -6.15
C HIS A 15 -7.14 -51.56 -5.30
N GLU A 16 -7.08 -50.80 -4.22
CA GLU A 16 -8.20 -50.63 -3.29
C GLU A 16 -9.32 -49.82 -3.94
N ALA A 17 -9.00 -48.66 -4.51
CA ALA A 17 -9.98 -47.86 -5.24
C ALA A 17 -10.55 -48.64 -6.45
N ALA A 18 -9.70 -49.33 -7.22
CA ALA A 18 -10.17 -50.15 -8.34
C ALA A 18 -11.18 -51.22 -7.91
N ALA A 19 -10.92 -51.91 -6.78
CA ALA A 19 -11.81 -52.94 -6.26
C ALA A 19 -13.16 -52.36 -5.81
N ILE A 20 -13.13 -51.26 -5.05
CA ILE A 20 -14.34 -50.58 -4.56
C ILE A 20 -15.21 -50.10 -5.72
N TRP A 21 -14.61 -49.42 -6.71
CA TRP A 21 -15.37 -48.96 -7.88
C TRP A 21 -15.93 -50.13 -8.69
N THR A 22 -15.18 -51.23 -8.81
CA THR A 22 -15.65 -52.44 -9.50
C THR A 22 -16.88 -53.02 -8.83
N GLU A 23 -16.90 -53.06 -7.50
CA GLU A 23 -18.06 -53.53 -6.73
C GLU A 23 -19.27 -52.60 -6.91
N LEU A 24 -19.08 -51.29 -6.78
CA LEU A 24 -20.14 -50.29 -6.92
C LEU A 24 -20.78 -50.30 -8.31
N PHE A 25 -19.98 -50.29 -9.39
CA PHE A 25 -20.51 -50.33 -10.75
C PHE A 25 -21.27 -51.64 -11.02
N ARG A 26 -20.78 -52.79 -10.54
CA ARG A 26 -21.49 -54.07 -10.69
C ARG A 26 -22.81 -54.10 -9.93
N ALA A 27 -22.86 -53.53 -8.73
CA ALA A 27 -24.08 -53.46 -7.93
C ALA A 27 -25.19 -52.67 -8.65
N GLU A 28 -24.81 -51.63 -9.41
CA GLU A 28 -25.71 -50.82 -10.24
C GLU A 28 -25.93 -51.39 -11.66
N GLY A 29 -25.40 -52.58 -11.97
CA GLY A 29 -25.58 -53.23 -13.27
C GLY A 29 -24.74 -52.66 -14.42
N LEU A 30 -23.72 -51.86 -14.11
CA LEU A 30 -22.82 -51.23 -15.07
C LEU A 30 -21.53 -52.04 -15.27
N ASP A 31 -20.94 -52.00 -16.47
CA ASP A 31 -19.66 -52.68 -16.76
C ASP A 31 -18.46 -51.88 -16.20
N PRO A 32 -17.73 -52.41 -15.19
CA PRO A 32 -16.56 -51.73 -14.65
C PRO A 32 -15.45 -51.49 -15.68
N ALA A 33 -15.31 -52.36 -16.70
CA ALA A 33 -14.27 -52.18 -17.71
C ALA A 33 -14.50 -50.90 -18.54
N LEU A 34 -15.77 -50.50 -18.71
CA LEU A 34 -16.16 -49.30 -19.42
C LEU A 34 -16.17 -48.05 -18.53
N HIS A 35 -16.50 -48.19 -17.24
CA HIS A 35 -16.64 -47.06 -16.31
C HIS A 35 -15.36 -46.74 -15.52
N ILE A 36 -14.43 -47.68 -15.38
CA ILE A 36 -13.14 -47.45 -14.74
C ILE A 36 -12.09 -47.08 -15.78
N VAL A 37 -11.68 -45.81 -15.77
CA VAL A 37 -10.57 -45.30 -16.59
C VAL A 37 -9.31 -45.22 -15.73
N HIS A 38 -8.21 -45.78 -16.23
CA HIS A 38 -6.90 -45.69 -15.58
C HIS A 38 -6.21 -44.38 -15.95
N GLY A 39 -5.88 -43.56 -14.94
CA GLY A 39 -5.15 -42.31 -15.13
C GLY A 39 -3.72 -42.40 -14.61
N ASN A 40 -2.83 -41.66 -15.25
CA ASN A 40 -1.40 -41.66 -14.93
C ASN A 40 -1.06 -40.62 -13.83
N ARG A 41 0.22 -40.42 -13.51
CA ARG A 41 0.68 -39.39 -12.57
C ARG A 41 0.16 -37.98 -12.82
N LYS A 42 0.01 -37.56 -14.07
CA LYS A 42 -0.51 -36.22 -14.37
C LYS A 42 -1.97 -36.06 -13.95
N ASP A 43 -2.76 -37.12 -14.10
CA ASP A 43 -4.20 -37.08 -13.96
C ASP A 43 -4.66 -37.56 -12.59
N ASN A 44 -3.96 -38.52 -11.98
CA ASN A 44 -4.39 -39.20 -10.75
C ASN A 44 -3.32 -39.18 -9.64
N PHE A 45 -2.42 -38.19 -9.63
CA PHE A 45 -1.51 -37.93 -8.52
C PHE A 45 -1.57 -36.46 -8.11
N TRP A 46 -2.15 -36.20 -6.94
CA TRP A 46 -2.38 -34.84 -6.45
C TRP A 46 -1.22 -34.36 -5.59
N GLN A 47 -0.85 -33.09 -5.77
CA GLN A 47 0.19 -32.40 -5.01
C GLN A 47 -0.27 -30.99 -4.67
N MET A 48 -0.02 -30.53 -3.43
CA MET A 48 -0.36 -29.18 -2.99
C MET A 48 0.43 -28.09 -3.76
N GLY A 49 1.62 -28.43 -4.26
CA GLY A 49 2.53 -27.58 -5.01
C GLY A 49 3.89 -28.27 -5.20
N ASP A 50 4.95 -27.50 -5.41
CA ASP A 50 6.32 -28.05 -5.58
C ASP A 50 6.82 -28.78 -4.32
N THR A 51 6.26 -28.47 -3.15
CA THR A 51 6.54 -29.17 -1.87
C THR A 51 5.26 -29.34 -1.07
N GLY A 52 5.25 -30.33 -0.16
CA GLY A 52 4.17 -30.55 0.79
C GLY A 52 3.43 -31.89 0.62
N PRO A 53 2.34 -32.11 1.37
CA PRO A 53 1.58 -33.36 1.33
C PRO A 53 1.04 -33.68 -0.06
N CYS A 54 1.12 -34.94 -0.46
CA CYS A 54 0.70 -35.45 -1.75
C CYS A 54 0.37 -36.95 -1.74
N GLY A 55 -0.24 -37.43 -2.82
CA GLY A 55 -0.56 -38.84 -2.98
C GLY A 55 -1.32 -39.16 -4.27
N PRO A 56 -1.50 -40.45 -4.59
CA PRO A 56 -2.39 -40.88 -5.65
C PRO A 56 -3.82 -40.49 -5.30
N CYS A 57 -4.67 -40.38 -6.33
CA CYS A 57 -6.06 -40.04 -6.13
C CYS A 57 -6.97 -40.81 -7.09
N SER A 58 -8.25 -40.88 -6.74
CA SER A 58 -9.32 -41.40 -7.59
C SER A 58 -10.36 -40.31 -7.80
N GLU A 59 -10.73 -40.07 -9.05
CA GLU A 59 -11.67 -38.99 -9.41
C GLU A 59 -12.96 -39.57 -9.97
N ILE A 60 -14.07 -38.86 -9.79
CA ILE A 60 -15.38 -39.20 -10.33
C ILE A 60 -15.69 -38.21 -11.46
N HIS A 61 -15.96 -38.73 -12.65
CA HIS A 61 -16.38 -37.94 -13.81
C HIS A 61 -17.83 -38.23 -14.15
N PHE A 62 -18.55 -37.19 -14.55
CA PHE A 62 -19.95 -37.26 -14.91
C PHE A 62 -20.12 -37.05 -16.42
N ASN A 63 -20.77 -38.01 -17.09
CA ASN A 63 -21.09 -37.93 -18.51
C ASN A 63 -22.34 -37.08 -18.74
N LEU A 64 -22.23 -36.05 -19.57
CA LEU A 64 -23.30 -35.09 -19.92
C LEU A 64 -23.61 -35.10 -21.41
N LEU A 65 -23.21 -36.17 -22.12
CA LEU A 65 -23.63 -36.39 -23.49
C LEU A 65 -25.16 -36.57 -23.56
N PRO A 66 -25.83 -36.01 -24.57
CA PRO A 66 -27.26 -36.26 -24.79
C PRO A 66 -27.58 -37.72 -25.13
N SER A 67 -26.58 -38.51 -25.52
CA SER A 67 -26.70 -39.94 -25.85
C SER A 67 -26.23 -40.82 -24.71
N ASP A 68 -26.88 -41.96 -24.53
CA ASP A 68 -26.48 -43.01 -23.57
C ASP A 68 -25.29 -43.87 -24.06
N ASP A 69 -24.46 -43.34 -24.97
CA ASP A 69 -23.25 -44.02 -25.43
C ASP A 69 -22.14 -43.89 -24.38
N GLU A 70 -22.07 -44.87 -23.49
CA GLU A 70 -21.08 -44.96 -22.42
C GLU A 70 -19.64 -45.07 -22.95
N ALA A 71 -19.43 -45.65 -24.14
CA ALA A 71 -18.10 -45.76 -24.75
C ALA A 71 -17.61 -44.41 -25.28
N GLU A 72 -18.51 -43.58 -25.80
CA GLU A 72 -18.20 -42.20 -26.15
C GLU A 72 -18.00 -41.35 -24.89
N GLY A 73 -18.83 -41.53 -23.86
CA GLY A 73 -18.69 -40.86 -22.57
C GLY A 73 -17.32 -41.11 -21.93
N ARG A 74 -16.81 -42.35 -22.01
CA ARG A 74 -15.48 -42.74 -21.53
C ARG A 74 -14.36 -41.94 -22.20
N LYS A 75 -14.46 -41.64 -23.50
CA LYS A 75 -13.46 -40.83 -24.22
C LYS A 75 -13.42 -39.37 -23.75
N GLY A 76 -14.52 -38.90 -23.12
CA GLY A 76 -14.63 -37.56 -22.57
C GLY A 76 -13.79 -37.35 -21.30
N VAL A 77 -13.42 -38.40 -20.57
CA VAL A 77 -12.66 -38.31 -19.33
C VAL A 77 -11.29 -37.67 -19.59
N ASN A 78 -10.98 -36.59 -18.88
CA ASN A 78 -9.74 -35.81 -19.01
C ASN A 78 -9.46 -35.25 -20.43
N SER A 79 -10.50 -35.14 -21.26
CA SER A 79 -10.42 -34.59 -22.63
C SER A 79 -10.56 -33.06 -22.71
N SER A 80 -10.82 -32.39 -21.57
CA SER A 80 -11.25 -30.98 -21.50
C SER A 80 -12.61 -30.68 -22.15
N SER A 81 -13.41 -31.70 -22.48
CA SER A 81 -14.78 -31.53 -22.96
C SER A 81 -15.71 -31.05 -21.84
N PRO A 82 -16.57 -30.04 -22.06
CA PRO A 82 -17.57 -29.63 -21.07
C PRO A 82 -18.67 -30.68 -20.88
N ARG A 83 -18.77 -31.66 -21.79
CA ARG A 83 -19.75 -32.76 -21.75
C ARG A 83 -19.29 -33.97 -20.93
N CYS A 84 -18.08 -33.94 -20.35
CA CYS A 84 -17.63 -34.93 -19.38
C CYS A 84 -16.76 -34.22 -18.34
N ILE A 85 -17.31 -34.04 -17.13
CA ILE A 85 -16.71 -33.17 -16.11
C ILE A 85 -16.38 -33.97 -14.86
N GLU A 86 -15.20 -33.74 -14.29
CA GLU A 86 -14.82 -34.23 -12.97
C GLU A 86 -15.70 -33.56 -11.91
N ILE A 87 -16.29 -34.29 -10.97
CA ILE A 87 -17.17 -33.72 -9.94
C ILE A 87 -16.64 -33.96 -8.52
N TRP A 88 -15.75 -34.94 -8.34
CA TRP A 88 -15.25 -35.33 -7.04
C TRP A 88 -13.84 -35.91 -7.17
N ASN A 89 -12.93 -35.50 -6.30
CA ASN A 89 -11.60 -36.07 -6.15
C ASN A 89 -11.40 -36.66 -4.74
N HIS A 90 -10.82 -37.86 -4.67
CA HIS A 90 -10.43 -38.55 -3.44
C HIS A 90 -8.92 -38.76 -3.46
N VAL A 91 -8.19 -37.93 -2.72
CA VAL A 91 -6.73 -37.95 -2.62
C VAL A 91 -6.30 -38.74 -1.40
N PHE A 92 -5.46 -39.74 -1.63
CA PHE A 92 -4.91 -40.61 -0.59
C PHE A 92 -3.54 -40.07 -0.17
N ILE A 93 -3.55 -39.06 0.70
CA ILE A 93 -2.35 -38.35 1.16
C ILE A 93 -1.45 -39.31 1.94
N GLN A 94 -0.27 -39.60 1.39
CA GLN A 94 0.66 -40.56 1.97
C GLN A 94 2.14 -40.17 1.86
N PHE A 95 2.46 -39.14 1.08
CA PHE A 95 3.83 -38.64 0.91
C PHE A 95 3.92 -37.14 1.17
N ASN A 96 5.12 -36.68 1.47
CA ASN A 96 5.52 -35.29 1.43
C ASN A 96 6.49 -35.10 0.25
N ALA A 97 6.15 -34.21 -0.68
CA ALA A 97 7.04 -33.76 -1.73
C ALA A 97 8.11 -32.84 -1.14
N ASN A 98 9.36 -33.16 -1.39
CA ASN A 98 10.53 -32.42 -0.90
C ASN A 98 11.03 -31.44 -1.98
N ALA A 99 11.79 -30.43 -1.56
CA ALA A 99 12.28 -29.38 -2.46
C ALA A 99 13.26 -29.89 -3.54
N ASP A 100 13.87 -31.05 -3.33
CA ASP A 100 14.74 -31.73 -4.30
C ASP A 100 13.96 -32.59 -5.32
N GLY A 101 12.62 -32.58 -5.25
CA GLY A 101 11.74 -33.36 -6.10
C GLY A 101 11.52 -34.80 -5.64
N THR A 102 12.08 -35.22 -4.50
CA THR A 102 11.86 -36.55 -3.92
C THR A 102 10.58 -36.61 -3.07
N PHE A 103 10.18 -37.83 -2.70
CA PHE A 103 8.98 -38.09 -1.89
C PHE A 103 9.35 -38.83 -0.62
N SER A 104 8.95 -38.28 0.53
CA SER A 104 9.12 -38.93 1.83
C SER A 104 7.77 -39.44 2.34
N PRO A 105 7.66 -40.67 2.88
CA PRO A 105 6.42 -41.15 3.46
C PRO A 105 5.99 -40.30 4.66
N LEU A 106 4.70 -40.03 4.77
CA LEU A 106 4.12 -39.37 5.94
C LEU A 106 3.89 -40.37 7.08
N ALA A 107 4.11 -39.91 8.32
CA ALA A 107 3.87 -40.70 9.53
C ALA A 107 2.37 -40.98 9.74
N ALA A 108 1.51 -40.05 9.33
CA ALA A 108 0.05 -40.20 9.33
C ALA A 108 -0.48 -40.02 7.89
N LYS A 109 -1.35 -40.94 7.47
CA LYS A 109 -1.98 -40.94 6.14
C LYS A 109 -3.45 -40.57 6.30
N HIS A 110 -3.98 -39.80 5.36
CA HIS A 110 -5.34 -39.29 5.41
C HIS A 110 -6.00 -39.34 4.03
N VAL A 111 -7.32 -39.39 4.01
CA VAL A 111 -8.11 -39.17 2.79
C VAL A 111 -8.51 -37.71 2.77
N ASP A 112 -8.00 -36.97 1.80
CA ASP A 112 -8.43 -35.61 1.48
C ASP A 112 -9.42 -35.70 0.31
N THR A 113 -10.58 -35.09 0.43
CA THR A 113 -11.62 -35.22 -0.58
C THR A 113 -12.29 -33.89 -0.88
N GLY A 114 -12.54 -33.63 -2.17
CA GLY A 114 -13.15 -32.40 -2.64
C GLY A 114 -14.20 -32.70 -3.70
N MET A 115 -15.46 -32.39 -3.40
CA MET A 115 -16.55 -32.42 -4.36
C MET A 115 -16.87 -30.99 -4.82
N GLY A 116 -16.94 -30.77 -6.13
CA GLY A 116 -17.25 -29.47 -6.71
C GLY A 116 -18.73 -29.13 -6.60
N PHE A 117 -19.13 -28.42 -5.54
CA PHE A 117 -20.52 -28.00 -5.32
C PHE A 117 -21.14 -27.31 -6.54
N GLU A 118 -20.46 -26.33 -7.12
CA GLU A 118 -20.93 -25.61 -8.32
C GLU A 118 -21.05 -26.52 -9.55
N ARG A 119 -20.20 -27.56 -9.67
CA ARG A 119 -20.28 -28.51 -10.77
C ARG A 119 -21.52 -29.38 -10.62
N VAL A 120 -21.77 -29.93 -9.44
CA VAL A 120 -22.96 -30.74 -9.15
C VAL A 120 -24.24 -29.92 -9.32
N ALA A 121 -24.30 -28.72 -8.74
CA ALA A 121 -25.45 -27.83 -8.89
C ALA A 121 -25.68 -27.43 -10.35
N GLY A 122 -24.60 -27.14 -11.10
CA GLY A 122 -24.67 -26.82 -12.52
C GLY A 122 -25.17 -27.99 -13.37
N ILE A 123 -24.76 -29.23 -13.05
CA ILE A 123 -25.27 -30.44 -13.69
C ILE A 123 -26.76 -30.59 -13.44
N LEU A 124 -27.22 -30.51 -12.18
CA LEU A 124 -28.64 -30.66 -11.85
C LEU A 124 -29.50 -29.60 -12.54
N ALA A 125 -29.05 -28.34 -12.54
CA ALA A 125 -29.75 -27.25 -13.20
C ALA A 125 -29.79 -27.43 -14.73
N THR A 126 -28.65 -27.73 -15.35
CA THR A 126 -28.55 -27.94 -16.81
C THR A 126 -29.40 -29.13 -17.25
N THR A 127 -29.32 -30.23 -16.51
CA THR A 127 -29.94 -31.51 -16.88
C THR A 127 -31.39 -31.64 -16.43
N LYS A 128 -31.97 -30.60 -15.81
CA LYS A 128 -33.29 -30.64 -15.16
C LYS A 128 -33.42 -31.84 -14.23
N ASN A 129 -32.50 -31.97 -13.28
CA ASN A 129 -32.36 -33.11 -12.37
C ASN A 129 -32.17 -34.45 -13.11
N CYS A 130 -31.19 -34.50 -14.02
CA CYS A 130 -30.81 -35.69 -14.79
C CYS A 130 -31.93 -36.25 -15.68
N THR A 131 -32.85 -35.40 -16.15
CA THR A 131 -33.96 -35.80 -17.04
C THR A 131 -33.80 -35.34 -18.48
N ASP A 132 -32.96 -34.34 -18.75
CA ASP A 132 -32.78 -33.75 -20.08
C ASP A 132 -31.32 -33.30 -20.28
N PHE A 133 -30.53 -34.08 -21.00
CA PHE A 133 -29.11 -33.81 -21.25
C PHE A 133 -28.87 -32.99 -22.53
N SER A 134 -29.93 -32.57 -23.23
CA SER A 134 -29.80 -31.79 -24.46
C SER A 134 -29.19 -30.38 -24.29
N PRO A 135 -29.42 -29.63 -23.17
CA PRO A 135 -28.86 -28.30 -23.01
C PRO A 135 -27.33 -28.29 -22.93
N GLU A 136 -26.72 -27.15 -23.26
CA GLU A 136 -25.26 -26.98 -23.15
C GLU A 136 -24.83 -26.86 -21.68
N PRO A 137 -23.90 -27.71 -21.19
CA PRO A 137 -23.52 -27.72 -19.79
C PRO A 137 -22.73 -26.48 -19.39
N SER A 138 -23.11 -25.91 -18.25
CA SER A 138 -22.38 -24.81 -17.62
C SER A 138 -22.61 -24.80 -16.11
N ASN A 139 -21.53 -24.60 -15.34
CA ASN A 139 -21.63 -24.37 -13.90
C ASN A 139 -22.47 -23.12 -13.59
N TYR A 140 -22.48 -22.15 -14.50
CA TYR A 140 -23.21 -20.90 -14.35
C TYR A 140 -24.72 -21.01 -14.60
N ASN A 141 -25.21 -22.18 -15.00
CA ASN A 141 -26.64 -22.46 -15.07
C ASN A 141 -27.24 -22.69 -13.66
N ALA A 142 -26.41 -22.90 -12.64
CA ALA A 142 -26.86 -23.11 -11.27
C ALA A 142 -27.55 -21.85 -10.69
N ASP A 143 -28.64 -22.07 -9.97
CA ASP A 143 -29.47 -21.00 -9.38
C ASP A 143 -28.70 -20.08 -8.41
N VAL A 144 -27.59 -20.55 -7.84
CA VAL A 144 -26.70 -19.76 -6.96
C VAL A 144 -26.19 -18.48 -7.63
N PHE A 145 -26.13 -18.43 -8.97
CA PHE A 145 -25.71 -17.25 -9.73
C PHE A 145 -26.86 -16.33 -10.16
N ALA A 146 -28.12 -16.77 -10.03
CA ALA A 146 -29.27 -16.04 -10.54
C ALA A 146 -29.42 -14.62 -9.93
N PRO A 147 -29.25 -14.39 -8.61
CA PRO A 147 -29.32 -13.03 -8.03
C PRO A 147 -28.26 -12.09 -8.61
N LEU A 148 -27.05 -12.60 -8.86
CA LEU A 148 -25.95 -11.84 -9.44
C LEU A 148 -26.25 -11.46 -10.89
N PHE A 149 -26.69 -12.42 -11.71
CA PHE A 149 -27.05 -12.14 -13.11
C PHE A 149 -28.22 -11.18 -13.22
N ALA A 150 -29.26 -11.33 -12.39
CA ALA A 150 -30.37 -10.39 -12.35
C ALA A 150 -29.91 -8.97 -12.02
N LYS A 151 -28.98 -8.81 -11.05
CA LYS A 151 -28.42 -7.51 -10.70
C LYS A 151 -27.58 -6.92 -11.84
N VAL A 152 -26.73 -7.72 -12.49
CA VAL A 152 -25.92 -7.26 -13.64
C VAL A 152 -26.81 -6.85 -14.82
N THR A 153 -27.88 -7.59 -15.09
CA THR A 153 -28.88 -7.23 -16.11
C THR A 153 -29.55 -5.89 -15.77
N ALA A 154 -29.98 -5.69 -14.52
CA ALA A 154 -30.59 -4.43 -14.10
C ALA A 154 -29.64 -3.22 -14.23
N LEU A 155 -28.34 -3.42 -14.02
CA LEU A 155 -27.34 -2.35 -14.11
C LEU A 155 -26.88 -2.06 -15.56
N SER A 156 -26.74 -3.10 -16.39
CA SER A 156 -26.18 -2.99 -17.75
C SER A 156 -27.22 -2.84 -18.85
N GLY A 157 -28.46 -3.29 -18.62
CA GLY A 157 -29.47 -3.48 -19.67
C GLY A 157 -29.15 -4.62 -20.64
N LYS A 158 -28.15 -5.45 -20.36
CA LYS A 158 -27.76 -6.62 -21.18
C LYS A 158 -28.28 -7.92 -20.54
N THR A 159 -28.40 -8.99 -21.33
CA THR A 159 -28.94 -10.28 -20.89
C THR A 159 -27.94 -11.40 -21.10
N TYR A 160 -27.81 -12.27 -20.09
CA TYR A 160 -27.02 -13.50 -20.17
C TYR A 160 -27.77 -14.58 -20.95
N THR A 161 -27.12 -15.19 -21.94
CA THR A 161 -27.69 -16.24 -22.79
C THR A 161 -26.95 -17.58 -22.73
N GLY A 162 -25.85 -17.65 -22.00
CA GLY A 162 -25.12 -18.91 -21.78
C GLY A 162 -24.21 -19.38 -22.91
N THR A 163 -23.83 -18.52 -23.86
CA THR A 163 -22.93 -18.88 -24.97
C THR A 163 -21.57 -19.39 -24.51
N VAL A 164 -20.99 -20.33 -25.24
CA VAL A 164 -19.69 -20.97 -24.93
C VAL A 164 -18.77 -20.78 -26.14
N PRO A 165 -17.77 -19.88 -26.06
CA PRO A 165 -16.88 -19.62 -27.18
C PRO A 165 -15.99 -20.81 -27.50
N THR A 166 -15.86 -21.14 -28.79
CA THR A 166 -14.94 -22.20 -29.26
C THR A 166 -13.54 -21.67 -29.59
N LYS A 167 -13.35 -20.35 -29.58
CA LYS A 167 -12.08 -19.66 -29.88
C LYS A 167 -11.88 -18.50 -28.89
N ARG A 168 -10.64 -18.04 -28.75
CA ARG A 168 -10.27 -16.91 -27.87
C ARG A 168 -10.28 -15.55 -28.57
N GLU A 169 -10.37 -15.54 -29.90
CA GLU A 169 -10.30 -14.33 -30.75
C GLU A 169 -11.56 -14.23 -31.60
N GLY A 170 -11.93 -13.01 -32.00
CA GLY A 170 -13.09 -12.77 -32.86
C GLY A 170 -14.44 -13.07 -32.21
N LEU A 171 -14.52 -12.92 -30.88
CA LEU A 171 -15.73 -13.15 -30.10
C LEU A 171 -16.88 -12.24 -30.54
N THR A 172 -18.08 -12.79 -30.63
CA THR A 172 -19.32 -12.06 -30.88
C THR A 172 -19.67 -11.13 -29.70
N GLU A 173 -20.54 -10.14 -29.93
CA GLU A 173 -21.00 -9.25 -28.84
C GLU A 173 -21.62 -10.06 -27.70
N GLN A 174 -22.46 -11.06 -28.02
CA GLN A 174 -23.14 -11.88 -27.02
C GLN A 174 -22.17 -12.76 -26.22
N GLU A 175 -21.15 -13.33 -26.86
CA GLU A 175 -20.10 -14.08 -26.14
C GLU A 175 -19.34 -13.19 -25.16
N ASN A 176 -19.02 -11.96 -25.56
CA ASN A 176 -18.38 -10.99 -24.66
C ASN A 176 -19.28 -10.61 -23.47
N ILE A 177 -20.59 -10.44 -23.71
CA ILE A 177 -21.58 -10.20 -22.65
C ILE A 177 -21.61 -11.38 -21.68
N ASP A 178 -21.74 -12.60 -22.18
CA ASP A 178 -21.87 -13.79 -21.33
C ASP A 178 -20.60 -14.06 -20.53
N ILE A 179 -19.43 -13.83 -21.11
CA ILE A 179 -18.15 -13.86 -20.38
C ILE A 179 -18.12 -12.80 -19.27
N ALA A 180 -18.53 -11.57 -19.56
CA ALA A 180 -18.54 -10.50 -18.56
C ALA A 180 -19.46 -10.82 -17.37
N PHE A 181 -20.64 -11.38 -17.63
CA PHE A 181 -21.56 -11.83 -16.58
C PHE A 181 -20.92 -12.89 -15.67
N ARG A 182 -20.31 -13.93 -16.27
CA ARG A 182 -19.62 -15.00 -15.54
C ARG A 182 -18.47 -14.46 -14.68
N VAL A 183 -17.64 -13.60 -15.26
CA VAL A 183 -16.51 -12.98 -14.55
C VAL A 183 -17.00 -12.11 -13.38
N LEU A 184 -18.01 -11.26 -13.61
CA LEU A 184 -18.55 -10.40 -12.56
C LEU A 184 -19.14 -11.20 -11.40
N ALA A 185 -19.90 -12.25 -11.70
CA ALA A 185 -20.51 -13.09 -10.67
C ALA A 185 -19.46 -13.86 -9.86
N ASP A 186 -18.51 -14.51 -10.53
CA ASP A 186 -17.43 -15.26 -9.89
C ASP A 186 -16.52 -14.35 -9.03
N HIS A 187 -16.11 -13.21 -9.59
CA HIS A 187 -15.22 -12.29 -8.89
C HIS A 187 -15.94 -11.61 -7.72
N ALA A 188 -17.22 -11.22 -7.86
CA ALA A 188 -18.01 -10.69 -6.74
C ALA A 188 -18.05 -11.67 -5.56
N ARG A 189 -18.29 -12.96 -5.82
CA ARG A 189 -18.29 -14.01 -4.79
C ARG A 189 -16.91 -14.14 -4.14
N THR A 190 -15.87 -14.31 -4.95
CA THR A 190 -14.49 -14.50 -4.48
C THR A 190 -14.00 -13.33 -3.62
N ILE A 191 -14.23 -12.10 -4.08
CA ILE A 191 -13.79 -10.88 -3.40
C ILE A 191 -14.57 -10.68 -2.10
N SER A 192 -15.89 -10.90 -2.13
CA SER A 192 -16.73 -10.72 -0.94
C SER A 192 -16.36 -11.70 0.17
N LEU A 193 -16.19 -12.98 -0.15
CA LEU A 193 -15.75 -14.01 0.81
C LEU A 193 -14.34 -13.70 1.35
N SER A 194 -13.40 -13.34 0.47
CA SER A 194 -12.03 -13.03 0.89
C SER A 194 -11.98 -11.83 1.85
N ILE A 195 -12.77 -10.78 1.59
CA ILE A 195 -12.86 -9.61 2.47
C ILE A 195 -13.60 -9.97 3.77
N ALA A 196 -14.62 -10.82 3.71
CA ALA A 196 -15.29 -11.34 4.89
C ALA A 196 -14.31 -12.10 5.81
N ASP A 197 -13.37 -12.86 5.25
CA ASP A 197 -12.26 -13.51 5.99
C ASP A 197 -11.16 -12.55 6.47
N GLY A 198 -11.26 -11.27 6.09
CA GLY A 198 -10.33 -10.21 6.46
C GLY A 198 -9.07 -10.15 5.61
N ILE A 199 -9.10 -10.69 4.38
CA ILE A 199 -8.07 -10.49 3.36
C ILE A 199 -8.44 -9.22 2.58
N MET A 200 -7.65 -8.17 2.75
CA MET A 200 -7.87 -6.88 2.09
C MET A 200 -7.07 -6.77 0.80
N PRO A 201 -7.57 -6.06 -0.24
CA PRO A 201 -6.77 -5.72 -1.41
C PRO A 201 -5.50 -4.95 -1.03
N GLY A 202 -4.36 -5.32 -1.61
CA GLY A 202 -3.05 -4.71 -1.33
C GLY A 202 -2.01 -4.99 -2.41
N ASN A 203 -0.74 -4.66 -2.15
CA ASN A 203 0.35 -4.75 -3.14
C ASN A 203 1.18 -6.03 -3.08
N GLU A 204 1.01 -6.86 -2.05
CA GLU A 204 1.89 -8.01 -1.81
C GLU A 204 1.11 -9.29 -1.47
N GLY A 205 1.71 -10.43 -1.78
CA GLY A 205 1.21 -11.76 -1.42
C GLY A 205 -0.25 -12.01 -1.84
N ARG A 206 -1.04 -12.60 -0.93
CA ARG A 206 -2.46 -12.88 -1.16
C ARG A 206 -3.31 -11.62 -1.35
N ASN A 207 -2.93 -10.51 -0.71
CA ASN A 207 -3.65 -9.24 -0.80
C ASN A 207 -3.57 -8.67 -2.24
N TYR A 208 -2.43 -8.88 -2.90
CA TYR A 208 -2.25 -8.57 -4.31
C TYR A 208 -3.14 -9.43 -5.23
N VAL A 209 -3.27 -10.72 -4.94
CA VAL A 209 -4.16 -11.61 -5.71
C VAL A 209 -5.62 -11.13 -5.65
N ILE A 210 -6.12 -10.78 -4.46
CA ILE A 210 -7.48 -10.25 -4.32
C ILE A 210 -7.64 -8.91 -5.05
N ARG A 211 -6.64 -8.03 -4.96
CA ARG A 211 -6.63 -6.76 -5.71
C ARG A 211 -6.71 -6.99 -7.22
N ARG A 212 -5.96 -7.96 -7.75
CA ARG A 212 -5.95 -8.34 -9.16
C ARG A 212 -7.32 -8.82 -9.64
N ILE A 213 -7.96 -9.71 -8.88
CA ILE A 213 -9.31 -10.23 -9.19
C ILE A 213 -10.34 -9.09 -9.19
N LEU A 214 -10.27 -8.19 -8.21
CA LEU A 214 -11.14 -7.01 -8.14
C LEU A 214 -10.96 -6.10 -9.36
N ARG A 215 -9.72 -5.73 -9.71
CA ARG A 215 -9.45 -4.91 -10.90
C ARG A 215 -9.90 -5.58 -12.20
N ARG A 216 -9.76 -6.90 -12.31
CA ARG A 216 -10.27 -7.66 -13.45
C ARG A 216 -11.79 -7.57 -13.56
N GLY A 217 -12.53 -7.71 -12.45
CA GLY A 217 -13.98 -7.53 -12.46
C GLY A 217 -14.39 -6.10 -12.84
N ILE A 218 -13.67 -5.08 -12.35
CA ILE A 218 -13.89 -3.67 -12.71
C ILE A 218 -13.71 -3.46 -14.23
N LEU A 219 -12.67 -4.05 -14.83
CA LEU A 219 -12.46 -4.00 -16.29
C LEU A 219 -13.65 -4.58 -17.05
N TYR A 220 -14.10 -5.79 -16.69
CA TYR A 220 -15.21 -6.43 -17.40
C TYR A 220 -16.53 -5.68 -17.23
N GLY A 221 -16.79 -5.13 -16.05
CA GLY A 221 -17.95 -4.24 -15.86
C GLY A 221 -17.87 -2.98 -16.71
N THR A 222 -16.68 -2.37 -16.81
CA THR A 222 -16.45 -1.20 -17.67
C THR A 222 -16.66 -1.55 -19.15
N LYS A 223 -16.17 -2.71 -19.62
CA LYS A 223 -16.44 -3.22 -20.98
C LYS A 223 -17.93 -3.44 -21.24
N LEU A 224 -18.69 -3.83 -20.21
CA LEU A 224 -20.14 -4.01 -20.27
C LEU A 224 -20.91 -2.67 -20.21
N GLY A 225 -20.22 -1.53 -20.06
CA GLY A 225 -20.82 -0.20 -19.97
C GLY A 225 -21.30 0.19 -18.56
N LEU A 226 -20.86 -0.52 -17.52
CA LEU A 226 -21.19 -0.20 -16.14
C LEU A 226 -20.38 1.02 -15.64
N LYS A 227 -21.04 1.89 -14.87
CA LYS A 227 -20.41 3.08 -14.26
C LYS A 227 -19.75 2.74 -12.93
N THR A 228 -18.71 3.48 -12.56
CA THR A 228 -18.04 3.38 -11.25
C THR A 228 -19.05 3.37 -10.10
N GLY A 229 -18.85 2.45 -9.16
CA GLY A 229 -19.75 2.14 -8.06
C GLY A 229 -20.72 0.99 -8.36
N PHE A 230 -20.52 0.25 -9.46
CA PHE A 230 -21.38 -0.89 -9.78
C PHE A 230 -20.99 -2.13 -8.96
N PHE A 231 -19.69 -2.30 -8.67
CA PHE A 231 -19.20 -3.55 -8.13
C PHE A 231 -19.61 -3.73 -6.66
N GLU A 232 -19.61 -2.65 -5.88
CA GLU A 232 -20.13 -2.70 -4.50
C GLU A 232 -21.62 -3.11 -4.44
N GLN A 233 -22.38 -2.90 -5.51
CA GLN A 233 -23.79 -3.30 -5.58
C GLN A 233 -23.98 -4.80 -5.84
N LEU A 234 -22.92 -5.52 -6.25
CA LEU A 234 -22.94 -6.98 -6.39
C LEU A 234 -22.76 -7.70 -5.05
N VAL A 235 -22.37 -7.00 -3.97
CA VAL A 235 -22.23 -7.59 -2.63
C VAL A 235 -23.57 -8.08 -2.09
N ALA A 236 -24.65 -7.31 -2.26
CA ALA A 236 -25.96 -7.70 -1.77
C ALA A 236 -26.46 -9.03 -2.39
N PRO A 237 -26.40 -9.23 -3.73
CA PRO A 237 -26.65 -10.53 -4.35
C PRO A 237 -25.76 -11.68 -3.82
N VAL A 238 -24.49 -11.43 -3.51
CA VAL A 238 -23.62 -12.46 -2.91
C VAL A 238 -24.13 -12.85 -1.52
N VAL A 239 -24.52 -11.87 -0.70
CA VAL A 239 -25.09 -12.11 0.63
C VAL A 239 -26.42 -12.86 0.54
N GLU A 240 -27.24 -12.58 -0.47
CA GLU A 240 -28.48 -13.31 -0.75
C GLU A 240 -28.21 -14.77 -1.09
N SER A 241 -27.25 -15.05 -1.97
CA SER A 241 -26.93 -16.43 -2.39
C SER A 241 -26.20 -17.27 -1.33
N LEU A 242 -25.35 -16.64 -0.50
CA LEU A 242 -24.37 -17.36 0.33
C LEU A 242 -24.42 -17.01 1.83
N GLY A 243 -25.08 -15.93 2.22
CA GLY A 243 -25.01 -15.38 3.58
C GLY A 243 -25.69 -16.22 4.67
N ASP A 244 -26.49 -17.23 4.31
CA ASP A 244 -27.04 -18.20 5.27
C ASP A 244 -26.00 -19.24 5.68
N VAL A 245 -25.12 -19.63 4.75
CA VAL A 245 -24.04 -20.60 5.00
C VAL A 245 -22.78 -19.92 5.54
N PHE A 246 -22.54 -18.66 5.13
CA PHE A 246 -21.40 -17.84 5.53
C PHE A 246 -21.89 -16.56 6.23
N PRO A 247 -22.28 -16.63 7.53
CA PRO A 247 -22.86 -15.50 8.26
C PRO A 247 -21.98 -14.24 8.29
N GLU A 248 -20.66 -14.41 8.23
CA GLU A 248 -19.67 -13.34 8.17
C GLU A 248 -19.88 -12.39 6.98
N LEU A 249 -20.48 -12.86 5.88
CA LEU A 249 -20.87 -12.01 4.75
C LEU A 249 -21.92 -10.98 5.16
N LYS A 250 -22.89 -11.36 5.99
CA LYS A 250 -23.92 -10.47 6.54
C LYS A 250 -23.32 -9.54 7.58
N GLU A 251 -22.54 -10.07 8.51
CA GLU A 251 -21.91 -9.30 9.59
C GLU A 251 -20.98 -8.21 9.07
N ARG A 252 -20.29 -8.47 7.95
CA ARG A 252 -19.26 -7.58 7.39
C ARG A 252 -19.66 -6.92 6.09
N GLN A 253 -20.94 -6.97 5.71
CA GLN A 253 -21.44 -6.47 4.42
C GLN A 253 -21.01 -5.02 4.14
N ASP A 254 -21.10 -4.13 5.12
CA ASP A 254 -20.73 -2.72 4.96
C ASP A 254 -19.22 -2.52 4.74
N ILE A 255 -18.38 -3.33 5.37
CA ILE A 255 -16.93 -3.30 5.17
C ILE A 255 -16.61 -3.80 3.76
N ILE A 256 -17.20 -4.92 3.34
CA ILE A 256 -17.00 -5.49 2.01
C ILE A 256 -17.35 -4.46 0.93
N ARG A 257 -18.52 -3.83 1.05
CA ARG A 257 -18.97 -2.77 0.14
C ARG A 257 -17.99 -1.60 0.07
N ARG A 258 -17.57 -1.05 1.21
CA ARG A 258 -16.65 0.10 1.25
C ARG A 258 -15.28 -0.22 0.68
N VAL A 259 -14.74 -1.42 0.95
CA VAL A 259 -13.46 -1.87 0.40
C VAL A 259 -13.53 -1.97 -1.12
N ILE A 260 -14.57 -2.63 -1.65
CA ILE A 260 -14.77 -2.77 -3.10
C ILE A 260 -14.94 -1.40 -3.75
N LYS A 261 -15.78 -0.54 -3.17
CA LYS A 261 -16.01 0.82 -3.66
C LYS A 261 -14.74 1.66 -3.70
N SER A 262 -13.96 1.67 -2.62
CA SER A 262 -12.72 2.45 -2.54
C SER A 262 -11.71 2.04 -3.62
N GLU A 263 -11.51 0.73 -3.82
CA GLU A 263 -10.60 0.25 -4.88
C GLU A 263 -11.18 0.49 -6.28
N GLU A 264 -12.50 0.37 -6.47
CA GLU A 264 -13.17 0.68 -7.73
C GLU A 264 -13.02 2.15 -8.13
N GLU A 265 -13.24 3.08 -7.20
CA GLU A 265 -13.04 4.51 -7.42
C GLU A 265 -11.55 4.85 -7.65
N SER A 266 -10.66 4.21 -6.89
CA SER A 266 -9.22 4.42 -7.04
C SER A 266 -8.71 3.96 -8.39
N PHE A 267 -9.09 2.76 -8.82
CA PHE A 267 -8.67 2.19 -10.10
C PHE A 267 -9.38 2.83 -11.29
N GLY A 268 -10.67 3.20 -11.15
CA GLY A 268 -11.42 3.91 -12.19
C GLY A 268 -10.73 5.19 -12.65
N ARG A 269 -10.08 5.93 -11.74
CA ARG A 269 -9.30 7.14 -12.07
C ARG A 269 -8.11 6.88 -12.99
N THR A 270 -7.52 5.68 -12.96
CA THR A 270 -6.35 5.32 -13.77
C THR A 270 -6.70 4.40 -14.95
N LEU A 271 -7.84 3.73 -14.91
CA LEU A 271 -8.29 2.75 -15.90
C LEU A 271 -8.39 3.37 -17.31
N ASP A 272 -9.08 4.49 -17.48
CA ASP A 272 -9.27 5.10 -18.80
C ASP A 272 -7.94 5.48 -19.45
N ARG A 273 -7.02 6.02 -18.65
CA ARG A 273 -5.68 6.41 -19.11
C ARG A 273 -4.83 5.19 -19.46
N GLY A 274 -4.85 4.15 -18.64
CA GLY A 274 -4.13 2.90 -18.93
C GLY A 274 -4.66 2.19 -20.17
N LEU A 275 -5.98 2.17 -20.38
CA LEU A 275 -6.60 1.63 -21.59
C LEU A 275 -6.19 2.41 -22.84
N ALA A 276 -6.16 3.75 -22.77
CA ALA A 276 -5.72 4.57 -23.89
C ALA A 276 -4.24 4.32 -24.26
N ILE A 277 -3.38 4.15 -23.25
CA ILE A 277 -1.96 3.80 -23.45
C ILE A 277 -1.83 2.42 -24.10
N PHE A 278 -2.54 1.42 -23.58
CA PHE A 278 -2.54 0.07 -24.15
C PHE A 278 -3.02 0.07 -25.62
N VAL A 279 -4.14 0.73 -25.91
CA VAL A 279 -4.71 0.78 -27.28
C VAL A 279 -3.73 1.43 -28.25
N LYS A 280 -3.06 2.50 -27.83
CA LYS A 280 -2.04 3.17 -28.65
C LYS A 280 -0.85 2.26 -28.95
N ALA A 281 -0.39 1.48 -27.97
CA ALA A 281 0.73 0.56 -28.15
C ALA A 281 0.35 -0.70 -28.95
N ALA A 282 -0.89 -1.16 -28.83
CA ALA A 282 -1.42 -2.28 -29.59
C ALA A 282 -1.61 -1.96 -31.09
N ALA A 283 -1.69 -0.68 -31.46
CA ALA A 283 -1.90 -0.26 -32.84
C ALA A 283 -0.68 -0.58 -33.73
N GLY A 284 -0.77 -1.66 -34.51
CA GLY A 284 0.27 -2.07 -35.46
C GLY A 284 1.43 -2.86 -34.86
N ALA A 285 1.33 -3.29 -33.59
CA ALA A 285 2.30 -4.16 -32.95
C ALA A 285 1.88 -5.64 -33.04
N SER A 286 2.83 -6.56 -32.87
CA SER A 286 2.58 -8.00 -32.64
C SER A 286 2.89 -8.42 -31.19
N VAL A 287 3.74 -7.65 -30.51
CA VAL A 287 4.18 -7.88 -29.13
C VAL A 287 4.10 -6.57 -28.35
N ILE A 288 3.52 -6.60 -27.17
CA ILE A 288 3.52 -5.50 -26.21
C ILE A 288 4.83 -5.54 -25.41
N PRO A 289 5.64 -4.46 -25.41
CA PRO A 289 6.89 -4.41 -24.64
C PRO A 289 6.67 -4.64 -23.15
N GLY A 290 7.59 -5.36 -22.50
CA GLY A 290 7.53 -5.63 -21.06
C GLY A 290 7.72 -4.36 -20.23
N ALA A 291 8.51 -3.41 -20.72
CA ALA A 291 8.61 -2.07 -20.13
C ALA A 291 7.28 -1.33 -20.08
N LEU A 292 6.45 -1.44 -21.12
CA LEU A 292 5.12 -0.85 -21.13
C LEU A 292 4.16 -1.61 -20.19
N ALA A 293 4.21 -2.95 -20.20
CA ALA A 293 3.44 -3.74 -19.26
C ALA A 293 3.80 -3.42 -17.80
N PHE A 294 5.08 -3.13 -17.54
CA PHE A 294 5.58 -2.68 -16.24
C PHE A 294 5.09 -1.27 -15.89
N GLU A 295 5.10 -0.32 -16.83
CA GLU A 295 4.52 1.02 -16.62
C GLU A 295 3.01 0.93 -16.30
N LEU A 296 2.27 0.15 -17.08
CA LEU A 296 0.85 -0.13 -16.87
C LEU A 296 0.62 -0.69 -15.46
N TYR A 297 1.44 -1.64 -15.02
CA TYR A 297 1.39 -2.22 -13.69
C TYR A 297 1.73 -1.24 -12.57
N ASP A 298 2.91 -0.63 -12.62
CA ASP A 298 3.50 0.16 -11.52
C ASP A 298 2.84 1.54 -11.39
N THR A 299 2.56 2.19 -12.52
CA THR A 299 2.04 3.57 -12.55
C THR A 299 0.52 3.61 -12.59
N TYR A 300 -0.11 2.76 -13.39
CA TYR A 300 -1.55 2.82 -13.64
C TYR A 300 -2.34 1.71 -12.93
N GLY A 301 -1.65 0.76 -12.31
CA GLY A 301 -2.26 -0.32 -11.54
C GLY A 301 -2.85 -1.45 -12.38
N PHE A 302 -2.44 -1.61 -13.64
CA PHE A 302 -2.93 -2.68 -14.52
C PHE A 302 -2.17 -3.96 -14.24
N PRO A 303 -2.81 -4.99 -13.67
CA PRO A 303 -2.13 -6.24 -13.45
C PRO A 303 -1.62 -6.86 -14.76
N LEU A 304 -0.48 -7.56 -14.73
CA LEU A 304 0.12 -8.17 -15.92
C LEU A 304 -0.85 -9.09 -16.67
N ASP A 305 -1.61 -9.91 -15.94
CA ASP A 305 -2.61 -10.82 -16.51
C ASP A 305 -3.72 -10.07 -17.26
N MET A 306 -4.08 -8.86 -16.80
CA MET A 306 -5.01 -7.98 -17.49
C MET A 306 -4.44 -7.48 -18.82
N THR A 307 -3.16 -7.08 -18.82
CA THR A 307 -2.45 -6.68 -20.06
C THR A 307 -2.34 -7.86 -21.04
N GLN A 308 -2.01 -9.05 -20.54
CA GLN A 308 -1.95 -10.28 -21.34
C GLN A 308 -3.32 -10.67 -21.92
N LEU A 309 -4.38 -10.52 -21.15
CA LEU A 309 -5.76 -10.75 -21.60
C LEU A 309 -6.13 -9.81 -22.75
N LEU A 310 -5.90 -8.50 -22.58
CA LEU A 310 -6.18 -7.48 -23.59
C LEU A 310 -5.35 -7.66 -24.87
N ALA A 311 -4.13 -8.19 -24.74
CA ALA A 311 -3.26 -8.55 -25.84
C ALA A 311 -3.80 -9.77 -26.59
N THR A 312 -4.14 -10.84 -25.86
CA THR A 312 -4.67 -12.09 -26.42
C THR A 312 -5.97 -11.87 -27.21
N GLU A 313 -6.88 -11.04 -26.71
CA GLU A 313 -8.13 -10.68 -27.42
C GLU A 313 -7.88 -10.01 -28.79
N ARG A 314 -6.69 -9.46 -29.01
CA ARG A 314 -6.26 -8.81 -30.25
C ARG A 314 -5.23 -9.62 -31.05
N GLY A 315 -4.98 -10.87 -30.66
CA GLY A 315 -3.95 -11.71 -31.30
C GLY A 315 -2.51 -11.24 -31.03
N LEU A 316 -2.28 -10.51 -29.94
CA LEU A 316 -0.96 -9.99 -29.53
C LEU A 316 -0.40 -10.80 -28.36
N THR A 317 0.93 -10.78 -28.19
CA THR A 317 1.60 -11.31 -26.99
C THR A 317 2.20 -10.17 -26.15
N VAL A 318 2.64 -10.49 -24.94
CA VAL A 318 3.34 -9.54 -24.04
C VAL A 318 4.72 -10.10 -23.74
N ASP A 319 5.75 -9.27 -23.75
CA ASP A 319 7.09 -9.66 -23.30
C ASP A 319 7.13 -9.78 -21.77
N THR A 320 6.87 -10.99 -21.28
CA THR A 320 6.86 -11.30 -19.85
C THR A 320 8.27 -11.36 -19.26
N ALA A 321 9.30 -11.65 -20.07
CA ALA A 321 10.67 -11.78 -19.59
C ALA A 321 11.27 -10.42 -19.24
N GLU A 322 11.04 -9.41 -20.08
CA GLU A 322 11.42 -8.03 -19.79
C GLU A 322 10.65 -7.49 -18.58
N PHE A 323 9.35 -7.79 -18.46
CA PHE A 323 8.54 -7.40 -17.29
C PHE A 323 9.12 -7.95 -15.97
N GLU A 324 9.44 -9.25 -15.91
CA GLU A 324 9.99 -9.88 -14.71
C GLU A 324 11.37 -9.30 -14.34
N THR A 325 12.19 -8.98 -15.35
CA THR A 325 13.49 -8.31 -15.13
C THR A 325 13.31 -6.96 -14.41
N LEU A 326 12.32 -6.16 -14.83
CA LEU A 326 12.01 -4.85 -14.22
C LEU A 326 11.41 -5.00 -12.80
N MET A 327 10.58 -6.02 -12.60
CA MET A 327 10.05 -6.37 -11.27
C MET A 327 11.17 -6.74 -10.29
N GLU A 328 12.16 -7.51 -10.74
CA GLU A 328 13.30 -7.90 -9.91
C GLU A 328 14.19 -6.70 -9.57
N GLN A 329 14.41 -5.78 -10.52
CA GLN A 329 15.10 -4.50 -10.25
C GLN A 329 14.33 -3.63 -9.23
N GLN A 330 13.00 -3.62 -9.26
CA GLN A 330 12.18 -2.93 -8.25
C GLN A 330 12.32 -3.58 -6.86
N ARG A 331 12.25 -4.92 -6.79
CA ARG A 331 12.43 -5.68 -5.54
C ARG A 331 13.82 -5.46 -4.93
N ASN A 332 14.87 -5.47 -5.74
CA ASN A 332 16.25 -5.29 -5.28
C ASN A 332 16.49 -3.88 -4.72
N ARG A 333 15.89 -2.84 -5.32
CA ARG A 333 15.90 -1.47 -4.76
C ARG A 333 15.21 -1.38 -3.40
N GLY A 334 14.15 -2.17 -3.18
CA GLY A 334 13.45 -2.26 -1.89
C GLY A 334 14.21 -3.05 -0.82
N ARG A 335 15.08 -4.01 -1.21
CA ARG A 335 15.89 -4.82 -0.27
C ARG A 335 17.18 -4.14 0.18
N ALA A 336 17.74 -3.25 -0.64
CA ALA A 336 19.03 -2.58 -0.37
C ALA A 336 19.05 -1.63 0.85
N SER A 337 17.97 -1.53 1.63
CA SER A 337 17.83 -0.59 2.75
C SER A 337 18.10 -1.18 4.15
N THR A 338 18.65 -2.39 4.31
CA THR A 338 18.73 -3.02 5.65
C THR A 338 20.13 -3.57 6.02
N LYS A 339 20.86 -2.86 6.90
CA LYS A 339 22.14 -3.30 7.52
C LYS A 339 22.06 -4.59 8.36
N LYS A 340 20.85 -5.10 8.67
CA LYS A 340 20.63 -6.29 9.52
C LYS A 340 21.23 -7.58 8.92
N GLU A 341 21.33 -7.70 7.60
CA GLU A 341 21.83 -8.92 6.96
C GLU A 341 23.33 -9.17 7.19
N ILE A 342 24.13 -8.11 7.38
CA ILE A 342 25.60 -8.21 7.48
C ILE A 342 26.03 -8.93 8.77
N VAL A 343 25.36 -8.65 9.90
CA VAL A 343 25.71 -9.28 11.19
C VAL A 343 25.21 -10.72 11.27
N VAL A 344 24.07 -11.02 10.63
CA VAL A 344 23.53 -12.39 10.56
C VAL A 344 24.42 -13.28 9.70
N ALA A 345 24.93 -12.78 8.57
CA ALA A 345 25.87 -13.52 7.70
C ALA A 345 27.21 -13.83 8.38
N ALA A 346 27.71 -12.96 9.26
CA ALA A 346 28.96 -13.19 10.01
C ALA A 346 28.87 -14.32 11.06
N THR A 347 27.67 -14.83 11.31
CA THR A 347 27.43 -15.98 12.20
C THR A 347 27.11 -17.28 11.44
N GLU A 348 27.29 -17.32 10.11
CA GLU A 348 27.02 -18.50 9.30
C GLU A 348 28.25 -19.42 9.22
N GLY A 349 28.19 -20.53 9.97
CA GLY A 349 29.16 -21.63 9.95
C GLY A 349 28.55 -22.88 10.58
N THR A 350 29.13 -24.06 10.34
CA THR A 350 28.63 -25.34 10.87
C THR A 350 28.56 -25.38 12.40
N GLU A 351 29.39 -24.59 13.10
CA GLU A 351 29.36 -24.44 14.57
C GLU A 351 28.17 -23.61 15.08
N ALA A 352 27.57 -22.75 14.24
CA ALA A 352 26.43 -21.91 14.63
C ALA A 352 25.08 -22.66 14.59
N ALA A 353 24.99 -23.77 13.86
CA ALA A 353 23.78 -24.59 13.78
C ALA A 353 23.53 -25.39 15.08
N GLU A 354 24.56 -25.63 15.89
CA GLU A 354 24.47 -26.33 17.19
C GLU A 354 24.34 -25.39 18.39
N ALA A 355 24.40 -24.07 18.16
CA ALA A 355 24.38 -23.08 19.22
C ALA A 355 23.00 -22.96 19.89
N LYS A 356 22.97 -23.03 21.23
CA LYS A 356 21.73 -22.91 22.00
C LYS A 356 21.27 -21.44 22.10
N PRO A 357 19.96 -21.16 22.05
CA PRO A 357 19.43 -19.82 22.28
C PRO A 357 19.80 -19.31 23.68
N THR A 358 20.11 -18.00 23.80
CA THR A 358 20.35 -17.37 25.10
C THR A 358 19.00 -17.18 25.83
N PRO A 359 18.80 -17.75 27.03
CA PRO A 359 17.62 -17.48 27.85
C PRO A 359 17.52 -16.00 28.22
N PHE A 360 16.34 -15.42 28.00
CA PHE A 360 16.05 -14.04 28.38
C PHE A 360 15.35 -14.00 29.74
N ILE A 361 15.93 -13.29 30.69
CA ILE A 361 15.47 -13.18 32.08
C ILE A 361 14.99 -11.77 32.45
N GLY A 362 14.95 -10.85 31.48
CA GLY A 362 14.72 -9.42 31.70
C GLY A 362 13.26 -8.93 31.59
N TYR A 363 12.26 -9.83 31.66
CA TYR A 363 10.84 -9.43 31.55
C TYR A 363 10.38 -8.58 32.74
N VAL A 364 10.86 -8.90 33.94
CA VAL A 364 10.59 -8.17 35.18
C VAL A 364 11.94 -7.76 35.75
N ILE A 365 12.16 -6.45 35.89
CA ILE A 365 13.38 -5.90 36.48
C ILE A 365 12.98 -4.92 37.57
N GLU A 366 13.38 -5.22 38.80
CA GLU A 366 13.18 -4.32 39.93
C GLU A 366 14.11 -3.10 39.83
N LYS A 367 13.74 -2.01 40.52
CA LYS A 367 14.54 -0.78 40.48
C LYS A 367 15.94 -1.06 41.05
N SER A 368 16.98 -0.72 40.28
CA SER A 368 18.39 -0.92 40.64
C SER A 368 18.87 -2.37 40.70
N GLN A 369 18.13 -3.31 40.12
CA GLN A 369 18.57 -4.70 39.99
C GLN A 369 19.67 -4.85 38.93
N SER A 370 20.77 -5.53 39.28
CA SER A 370 21.77 -6.06 38.35
C SER A 370 21.68 -7.59 38.29
N PHE A 371 22.20 -8.17 37.21
CA PHE A 371 22.18 -9.62 36.97
C PHE A 371 23.60 -10.14 36.79
N ALA A 372 23.99 -11.16 37.54
CA ALA A 372 25.25 -11.84 37.32
C ALA A 372 25.13 -12.70 36.04
N VAL A 373 25.90 -12.38 35.01
CA VAL A 373 25.92 -13.09 33.73
C VAL A 373 27.34 -13.53 33.39
N THR A 374 27.48 -14.68 32.75
CA THR A 374 28.77 -15.22 32.31
C THR A 374 28.93 -15.04 30.81
N ILE A 375 30.07 -14.48 30.39
CA ILE A 375 30.39 -14.27 28.98
C ILE A 375 30.81 -15.62 28.38
N THR A 376 30.00 -16.18 27.50
CA THR A 376 30.24 -17.51 26.91
C THR A 376 31.01 -17.43 25.59
N ASP A 377 30.76 -16.38 24.81
CA ASP A 377 31.27 -16.24 23.46
C ASP A 377 31.44 -14.78 23.04
N LEU A 378 32.18 -14.59 21.96
CA LEU A 378 32.49 -13.29 21.37
C LEU A 378 32.46 -13.36 19.86
N ILE A 379 31.85 -12.36 19.24
CA ILE A 379 31.72 -12.28 17.79
C ILE A 379 32.20 -10.91 17.32
N VAL A 380 33.14 -10.90 16.39
CA VAL A 380 33.60 -9.69 15.70
C VAL A 380 33.00 -9.69 14.29
N SER A 381 32.30 -8.62 13.92
CA SER A 381 31.69 -8.46 12.60
C SER A 381 31.96 -7.07 12.08
N GLY A 382 32.87 -6.96 11.10
CA GLY A 382 33.36 -5.66 10.62
C GLY A 382 34.04 -4.87 11.74
N ASP A 383 33.54 -3.66 12.00
CA ASP A 383 34.05 -2.77 13.07
C ASP A 383 33.37 -3.01 14.44
N ASP A 384 32.35 -3.88 14.51
CA ASP A 384 31.56 -4.12 15.71
C ASP A 384 32.02 -5.37 16.47
N THR A 385 32.00 -5.28 17.81
CA THR A 385 32.24 -6.42 18.71
C THR A 385 30.99 -6.73 19.51
N TYR A 386 30.62 -8.01 19.56
CA TYR A 386 29.46 -8.49 20.28
C TYR A 386 29.86 -9.52 21.35
N LEU A 387 29.29 -9.37 22.55
CA LEU A 387 29.41 -10.36 23.62
C LEU A 387 28.16 -11.25 23.64
N VAL A 388 28.36 -12.53 23.93
CA VAL A 388 27.27 -13.50 24.15
C VAL A 388 27.32 -13.96 25.60
N PHE A 389 26.16 -14.00 26.25
CA PHE A 389 26.02 -14.44 27.64
C PHE A 389 25.32 -15.79 27.74
N ASN A 390 25.52 -16.48 28.86
CA ASN A 390 24.79 -17.71 29.19
C ASN A 390 23.29 -17.46 29.37
N GLU A 391 22.91 -16.30 29.93
CA GLU A 391 21.55 -15.75 30.03
C GLU A 391 21.64 -14.21 30.05
N THR A 392 20.55 -13.50 29.74
CA THR A 392 20.62 -12.04 29.63
C THR A 392 19.36 -11.29 30.09
N PRO A 393 19.51 -10.14 30.80
CA PRO A 393 18.42 -9.22 31.07
C PRO A 393 18.17 -8.21 29.92
N PHE A 394 19.06 -8.16 28.93
CA PHE A 394 18.96 -7.26 27.77
C PHE A 394 18.05 -7.86 26.70
N TYR A 395 17.00 -7.13 26.35
CA TYR A 395 16.07 -7.50 25.30
C TYR A 395 16.73 -7.22 23.95
N ALA A 396 16.71 -8.21 23.05
CA ALA A 396 17.21 -8.02 21.69
C ALA A 396 16.17 -7.35 20.79
N GLU A 397 16.62 -6.54 19.82
CA GLU A 397 15.72 -5.89 18.84
C GLU A 397 14.87 -6.92 18.07
N MET A 398 13.58 -7.01 18.41
CA MET A 398 12.61 -7.89 17.75
C MET A 398 11.16 -7.45 18.02
N GLY A 399 10.23 -7.87 17.18
CA GLY A 399 8.80 -7.53 17.34
C GLY A 399 8.49 -6.03 17.23
N GLY A 400 9.33 -5.28 16.51
CA GLY A 400 9.25 -3.82 16.40
C GLY A 400 9.88 -3.06 17.57
N GLN A 401 10.22 -3.72 18.68
CA GLN A 401 10.90 -3.10 19.81
C GLN A 401 12.41 -3.01 19.57
N LEU A 402 13.00 -1.84 19.84
CA LEU A 402 14.47 -1.65 19.83
C LEU A 402 15.16 -2.44 20.95
N GLY A 403 16.40 -2.84 20.69
CA GLY A 403 17.23 -3.56 21.64
C GLY A 403 17.62 -2.70 22.85
N ASP A 404 17.83 -3.34 23.99
CA ASP A 404 18.28 -2.63 25.17
C ASP A 404 19.75 -2.23 25.10
N CYS A 405 20.04 -1.15 25.81
CA CYS A 405 21.39 -0.70 26.14
C CYS A 405 21.61 -0.75 27.65
N GLY A 406 22.87 -0.62 28.08
CA GLY A 406 23.23 -0.56 29.48
C GLY A 406 24.71 -0.72 29.72
N VAL A 407 25.07 -1.35 30.83
CA VAL A 407 26.45 -1.45 31.29
C VAL A 407 26.76 -2.83 31.86
N LEU A 408 28.01 -3.25 31.73
CA LEU A 408 28.60 -4.36 32.46
C LEU A 408 29.59 -3.80 33.49
N LEU A 409 29.42 -4.19 34.74
CA LEU A 409 30.32 -3.88 35.84
C LEU A 409 31.21 -5.10 36.10
N PRO A 410 32.55 -4.98 35.99
CA PRO A 410 33.46 -6.08 36.30
C PRO A 410 33.37 -6.46 37.78
N LEU A 411 33.27 -7.75 38.10
CA LEU A 411 33.30 -8.25 39.48
C LEU A 411 34.72 -8.29 40.08
N ALA A 412 35.76 -8.28 39.23
CA ALA A 412 37.09 -8.71 39.65
C ALA A 412 37.89 -7.67 40.48
N GLN A 413 37.68 -6.36 40.32
CA GLN A 413 38.34 -5.33 41.13
C GLN A 413 37.50 -4.04 41.29
N PRO A 414 37.38 -3.49 42.51
CA PRO A 414 36.82 -2.15 42.71
C PRO A 414 37.63 -1.11 41.90
N GLY A 415 36.97 -0.40 40.98
CA GLY A 415 37.59 0.65 40.15
C GLY A 415 37.90 0.26 38.70
N SER A 416 37.60 -0.97 38.25
CA SER A 416 37.66 -1.31 36.82
C SER A 416 36.63 -0.51 36.00
N PRO A 417 36.97 -0.09 34.76
CA PRO A 417 36.05 0.68 33.93
C PRO A 417 34.84 -0.18 33.54
N ALA A 418 33.64 0.43 33.60
CA ALA A 418 32.42 -0.20 33.12
C ALA A 418 32.48 -0.38 31.59
N VAL A 419 31.98 -1.51 31.11
CA VAL A 419 31.84 -1.77 29.66
C VAL A 419 30.43 -1.37 29.24
N GLN A 420 30.30 -0.52 28.22
CA GLN A 420 28.99 -0.06 27.77
C GLN A 420 28.41 -1.00 26.72
N ILE A 421 27.15 -1.40 26.90
CA ILE A 421 26.36 -2.10 25.88
C ILE A 421 25.53 -1.08 25.14
N GLY A 422 25.81 -0.90 23.85
CA GLY A 422 25.17 0.11 23.00
C GLY A 422 23.83 -0.35 22.40
N ASP A 423 23.75 -1.62 22.01
CA ASP A 423 22.58 -2.23 21.39
C ASP A 423 22.60 -3.74 21.67
N THR A 424 21.45 -4.39 21.60
CA THR A 424 21.31 -5.85 21.74
C THR A 424 20.49 -6.39 20.59
N ILE A 425 21.03 -7.36 19.85
CA ILE A 425 20.38 -7.98 18.69
C ILE A 425 20.36 -9.50 18.84
N LYS A 426 19.67 -10.20 17.93
CA LYS A 426 19.54 -11.66 17.95
C LYS A 426 20.00 -12.27 16.64
N ASP A 427 20.78 -13.34 16.69
CA ASP A 427 21.16 -14.10 15.51
C ASP A 427 20.11 -15.15 15.11
N LYS A 428 20.35 -15.89 14.01
CA LYS A 428 19.44 -16.94 13.51
C LYS A 428 19.29 -18.12 14.48
N ALA A 429 20.33 -18.41 15.29
CA ALA A 429 20.30 -19.48 16.31
C ALA A 429 19.56 -19.05 17.59
N GLY A 430 19.24 -17.76 17.71
CA GLY A 430 18.53 -17.18 18.83
C GLY A 430 19.44 -16.76 20.00
N ARG A 431 20.74 -16.63 19.77
CA ARG A 431 21.68 -16.02 20.73
C ARG A 431 21.48 -14.52 20.77
N HIS A 432 21.56 -13.95 21.96
CA HIS A 432 21.57 -12.50 22.14
C HIS A 432 23.00 -11.99 22.00
N LEU A 433 23.19 -11.05 21.07
CA LEU A 433 24.46 -10.42 20.75
C LEU A 433 24.44 -9.00 21.33
N HIS A 434 25.34 -8.73 22.27
CA HIS A 434 25.39 -7.46 23.00
C HIS A 434 26.53 -6.62 22.44
N GLN A 435 26.20 -5.56 21.70
CA GLN A 435 27.18 -4.70 21.03
C GLN A 435 27.96 -3.89 22.06
N VAL A 436 29.28 -4.03 22.06
CA VAL A 436 30.18 -3.25 22.92
C VAL A 436 30.37 -1.86 22.32
N SER A 437 30.16 -0.82 23.13
CA SER A 437 30.42 0.57 22.77
C SER A 437 31.61 1.14 23.55
N ASN A 438 32.53 1.83 22.87
CA ASN A 438 33.79 2.35 23.41
C ASN A 438 33.70 3.73 24.09
N LEU A 439 32.53 4.15 24.57
CA LEU A 439 32.37 5.44 25.25
C LEU A 439 32.84 5.36 26.71
N ALA A 440 34.12 5.68 26.92
CA ALA A 440 34.66 5.91 28.26
C ALA A 440 33.96 7.12 28.92
N GLY A 441 33.35 6.89 30.09
CA GLY A 441 33.17 7.94 31.10
C GLY A 441 31.78 8.59 31.26
N HIS A 442 30.81 8.36 30.37
CA HIS A 442 29.46 8.94 30.55
C HIS A 442 28.35 7.95 30.17
N ILE A 443 27.43 7.68 31.11
CA ILE A 443 26.15 7.02 30.82
C ILE A 443 25.33 7.98 29.94
N LEU A 444 25.48 7.86 28.62
CA LEU A 444 24.65 8.60 27.67
C LEU A 444 23.32 7.85 27.46
N PRO A 445 22.18 8.55 27.31
CA PRO A 445 20.88 7.95 26.99
C PRO A 445 20.87 7.13 25.69
N THR A 446 21.78 7.48 24.78
CA THR A 446 21.99 6.86 23.47
C THR A 446 23.48 6.96 23.14
N ALA A 447 24.21 5.84 23.07
CA ALA A 447 25.55 5.85 22.51
C ALA A 447 25.44 5.94 20.96
N PRO A 448 26.18 6.84 20.28
CA PRO A 448 26.26 6.84 18.82
C PRO A 448 26.73 5.48 18.30
N ARG A 449 26.05 4.96 17.27
CA ARG A 449 26.45 3.74 16.55
C ARG A 449 27.77 3.99 15.82
N GLY A 450 28.74 3.09 16.00
CA GLY A 450 30.07 3.17 15.38
C GLY A 450 31.17 3.42 16.42
N SER A 451 31.51 2.39 17.18
CA SER A 451 32.72 2.36 18.01
C SER A 451 33.88 1.76 17.22
N LYS A 452 35.10 2.30 17.37
CA LYS A 452 36.32 1.59 16.94
C LYS A 452 36.38 0.21 17.62
N PRO A 453 36.97 -0.83 17.01
CA PRO A 453 37.13 -2.14 17.64
C PRO A 453 37.75 -2.02 19.03
N VAL A 454 37.19 -2.73 20.00
CA VAL A 454 37.88 -2.98 21.28
C VAL A 454 39.06 -3.90 20.98
N SER A 455 40.24 -3.70 21.57
CA SER A 455 41.40 -4.54 21.27
C SER A 455 41.10 -6.00 21.60
N GLU A 456 41.45 -6.92 20.68
CA GLU A 456 41.20 -8.37 20.84
C GLU A 456 41.71 -8.91 22.19
N GLU A 457 42.83 -8.37 22.69
CA GLU A 457 43.41 -8.72 24.00
C GLU A 457 42.50 -8.38 25.19
N PHE A 458 41.82 -7.23 25.17
CA PHE A 458 40.89 -6.85 26.24
C PHE A 458 39.67 -7.76 26.26
N VAL A 459 39.19 -8.16 25.09
CA VAL A 459 37.97 -8.95 24.98
C VAL A 459 38.18 -10.45 25.13
N HIS A 460 39.35 -10.99 24.75
CA HIS A 460 39.72 -12.39 25.00
C HIS A 460 39.80 -12.70 26.51
N HIS A 461 40.22 -11.74 27.33
CA HIS A 461 40.28 -11.92 28.79
C HIS A 461 38.88 -12.09 29.42
N LEU A 462 37.83 -11.56 28.80
CA LEU A 462 36.48 -11.53 29.35
C LEU A 462 35.72 -12.85 29.19
N ARG A 463 36.16 -13.74 28.28
CA ARG A 463 35.48 -15.04 28.07
C ARG A 463 35.58 -15.90 29.33
N GLY A 464 34.44 -16.45 29.75
CA GLY A 464 34.30 -17.24 30.98
C GLY A 464 34.19 -16.42 32.26
N GLN A 465 34.36 -15.08 32.20
CA GLN A 465 34.17 -14.24 33.38
C GLN A 465 32.69 -14.03 33.68
N THR A 466 32.37 -13.96 34.97
CA THR A 466 31.07 -13.49 35.44
C THR A 466 31.15 -11.99 35.71
N VAL A 467 30.17 -11.25 35.19
CA VAL A 467 30.05 -9.79 35.30
C VAL A 467 28.66 -9.42 35.76
N GLU A 468 28.50 -8.24 36.36
CA GLU A 468 27.17 -7.70 36.65
C GLU A 468 26.63 -6.88 35.47
N ALA A 469 25.55 -7.36 34.88
CA ALA A 469 24.80 -6.69 33.83
C ALA A 469 23.70 -5.78 34.41
N GLY A 470 23.76 -4.49 34.07
CA GLY A 470 22.73 -3.51 34.40
C GLY A 470 22.07 -2.93 33.15
N VAL A 471 20.75 -3.09 33.01
CA VAL A 471 19.97 -2.53 31.90
C VAL A 471 19.69 -1.04 32.15
N ASN A 472 19.77 -0.22 31.10
CA ASN A 472 19.36 1.18 31.18
C ASN A 472 17.83 1.29 31.36
N MET A 473 17.39 1.42 32.61
CA MET A 473 15.97 1.46 32.94
C MET A 473 15.22 2.70 32.43
N ILE A 474 15.90 3.81 32.16
CA ILE A 474 15.28 4.99 31.56
C ILE A 474 14.88 4.67 30.11
N HIS A 475 15.83 4.12 29.36
CA HIS A 475 15.65 3.67 27.98
C HIS A 475 14.57 2.57 27.89
N ARG A 476 14.72 1.49 28.68
CA ARG A 476 13.79 0.37 28.74
C ARG A 476 12.36 0.81 29.05
N ARG A 477 12.16 1.67 30.06
CA ARG A 477 10.82 2.14 30.43
C ARG A 477 10.21 2.99 29.33
N ALA A 478 10.99 3.85 28.68
CA ALA A 478 10.50 4.65 27.56
C ALA A 478 9.98 3.76 26.42
N ILE A 479 10.71 2.69 26.09
CA ILE A 479 10.27 1.68 25.11
C ILE A 479 9.02 0.93 25.60
N GLN A 480 9.00 0.45 26.85
CA GLN A 480 7.85 -0.28 27.42
C GLN A 480 6.54 0.52 27.35
N ARG A 481 6.61 1.85 27.57
CA ARG A 481 5.45 2.75 27.45
C ARG A 481 4.90 2.75 26.04
N HIS A 482 5.76 2.98 25.06
CA HIS A 482 5.42 2.95 23.64
C HIS A 482 4.90 1.58 23.21
N HIS A 483 5.53 0.49 23.67
CA HIS A 483 5.11 -0.86 23.34
C HIS A 483 3.72 -1.17 23.91
N THR A 484 3.47 -0.86 25.19
CA THR A 484 2.14 -1.07 25.79
C THR A 484 1.09 -0.19 25.11
N ALA A 485 1.44 1.05 24.74
CA ALA A 485 0.56 1.93 23.99
C ALA A 485 0.23 1.40 22.58
N THR A 486 1.16 0.69 21.93
CA THR A 486 0.89 0.00 20.65
C THR A 486 -0.27 -0.98 20.75
N HIS A 487 -0.36 -1.76 21.83
CA HIS A 487 -1.50 -2.67 22.05
C HIS A 487 -2.81 -1.90 22.27
N LEU A 488 -2.77 -0.82 23.06
CA LEU A 488 -3.96 0.02 23.29
C LEU A 488 -4.43 0.70 22.00
N LEU A 489 -3.50 1.18 21.17
CA LEU A 489 -3.78 1.77 19.87
C LEU A 489 -4.40 0.73 18.92
N HIS A 490 -3.86 -0.48 18.87
CA HIS A 490 -4.42 -1.55 18.06
C HIS A 490 -5.85 -1.92 18.50
N PHE A 491 -6.09 -2.02 19.81
CA PHE A 491 -7.43 -2.19 20.37
C PHE A 491 -8.38 -1.05 19.97
N ALA A 492 -7.95 0.21 20.12
CA ALA A 492 -8.76 1.39 19.79
C ALA A 492 -9.09 1.45 18.30
N LEU A 493 -8.12 1.18 17.42
CA LEU A 493 -8.35 1.10 15.97
C LEU A 493 -9.40 0.04 15.64
N ARG A 494 -9.26 -1.19 16.19
CA ARG A 494 -10.22 -2.27 15.93
C ARG A 494 -11.64 -1.94 16.40
N ARG A 495 -11.77 -1.13 17.45
CA ARG A 495 -13.06 -0.66 17.98
C ARG A 495 -13.68 0.45 17.13
N VAL A 496 -12.89 1.40 16.65
CA VAL A 496 -13.38 2.60 15.94
C VAL A 496 -13.58 2.35 14.45
N ILE A 497 -12.59 1.71 13.79
CA ILE A 497 -12.61 1.54 12.33
C ILE A 497 -12.96 0.11 11.90
N GLY A 498 -12.73 -0.90 12.74
CA GLY A 498 -13.24 -2.26 12.54
C GLY A 498 -12.22 -3.39 12.76
N THR A 499 -12.71 -4.62 12.90
CA THR A 499 -11.91 -5.82 13.22
C THR A 499 -11.03 -6.32 12.08
N HIS A 500 -11.10 -5.71 10.90
CA HIS A 500 -10.19 -5.99 9.79
C HIS A 500 -8.81 -5.37 9.97
N VAL A 501 -8.66 -4.40 10.88
CA VAL A 501 -7.35 -3.83 11.21
C VAL A 501 -6.43 -4.94 11.69
N ARG A 502 -5.31 -5.10 10.99
CA ARG A 502 -4.23 -6.02 11.32
C ARG A 502 -2.91 -5.26 11.24
N GLN A 503 -2.00 -5.55 12.15
CA GLN A 503 -0.64 -4.99 12.11
C GLN A 503 0.09 -5.45 10.84
N ALA A 504 0.62 -4.48 10.09
CA ALA A 504 1.50 -4.66 8.95
C ALA A 504 2.98 -4.34 9.29
N GLY A 505 3.21 -3.63 10.39
CA GLY A 505 4.54 -3.25 10.86
C GLY A 505 4.47 -2.46 12.17
N SER A 506 5.55 -2.47 12.94
CA SER A 506 5.63 -1.74 14.20
C SER A 506 7.05 -1.23 14.45
N LEU A 507 7.18 -0.13 15.19
CA LEU A 507 8.43 0.34 15.79
C LEU A 507 8.10 0.91 17.17
N ASN A 508 8.80 0.45 18.21
CA ASN A 508 8.75 0.99 19.56
C ASN A 508 10.17 1.44 19.94
N ALA A 509 10.40 2.75 19.90
CA ALA A 509 11.65 3.39 20.26
C ALA A 509 11.47 4.21 21.56
N PRO A 510 12.55 4.68 22.21
CA PRO A 510 12.44 5.48 23.43
C PRO A 510 11.68 6.81 23.25
N ASP A 511 11.79 7.40 22.06
CA ASP A 511 11.31 8.74 21.74
C ASP A 511 10.02 8.75 20.91
N ARG A 512 9.65 7.61 20.30
CA ARG A 512 8.45 7.50 19.45
C ARG A 512 8.00 6.06 19.25
N MET A 513 6.76 5.93 18.79
CA MET A 513 6.22 4.69 18.22
C MET A 513 5.64 4.91 16.83
N ARG A 514 5.56 3.82 16.08
CA ARG A 514 4.96 3.74 14.75
C ARG A 514 4.17 2.45 14.64
N PHE A 515 2.93 2.56 14.18
CA PHE A 515 2.07 1.41 13.96
C PHE A 515 1.52 1.42 12.54
N ASP A 516 1.91 0.42 11.76
CA ASP A 516 1.44 0.23 10.39
C ASP A 516 0.33 -0.82 10.41
N PHE A 517 -0.80 -0.53 9.75
CA PHE A 517 -1.97 -1.39 9.79
C PHE A 517 -2.71 -1.44 8.45
N ALA A 518 -3.37 -2.59 8.22
CA ALA A 518 -4.21 -2.79 7.05
C ALA A 518 -5.50 -1.96 7.14
N HIS A 519 -5.62 -0.95 6.28
CA HIS A 519 -6.81 -0.12 6.16
C HIS A 519 -6.87 0.57 4.78
N PHE A 520 -8.06 0.63 4.18
CA PHE A 520 -8.24 0.99 2.76
C PHE A 520 -8.51 2.49 2.53
N GLU A 521 -8.87 3.25 3.55
CA GLU A 521 -9.23 4.68 3.44
C GLU A 521 -8.53 5.54 4.49
N ALA A 522 -8.52 6.86 4.32
CA ALA A 522 -7.93 7.75 5.33
C ALA A 522 -8.75 7.72 6.60
N VAL A 523 -8.07 7.63 7.75
CA VAL A 523 -8.75 7.71 9.04
C VAL A 523 -9.15 9.17 9.23
N THR A 524 -10.45 9.40 9.40
CA THR A 524 -10.99 10.76 9.47
C THR A 524 -10.48 11.48 10.73
N PRO A 525 -10.41 12.83 10.72
CA PRO A 525 -10.01 13.60 11.91
C PRO A 525 -10.87 13.28 13.14
N GLU A 526 -12.15 12.98 12.96
CA GLU A 526 -13.09 12.57 14.02
C GLU A 526 -12.69 11.20 14.59
N GLN A 527 -12.43 10.22 13.73
CA GLN A 527 -11.98 8.89 14.15
C GLN A 527 -10.62 8.94 14.84
N LEU A 528 -9.67 9.74 14.35
CA LEU A 528 -8.36 9.91 14.99
C LEU A 528 -8.49 10.48 16.40
N ARG A 529 -9.37 11.48 16.59
CA ARG A 529 -9.68 12.02 17.92
C ARG A 529 -10.29 10.97 18.84
N GLU A 530 -11.23 10.17 18.34
CA GLU A 530 -11.85 9.08 19.11
C GLU A 530 -10.83 7.98 19.47
N ILE A 531 -9.94 7.61 18.56
CA ILE A 531 -8.87 6.64 18.81
C ILE A 531 -7.93 7.16 19.91
N GLU A 532 -7.43 8.39 19.78
CA GLU A 532 -6.57 9.01 20.80
C GLU A 532 -7.29 9.10 22.16
N HIS A 533 -8.59 9.42 22.15
CA HIS A 533 -9.42 9.46 23.35
C HIS A 533 -9.53 8.08 24.02
N ILE A 534 -9.86 7.02 23.27
CA ILE A 534 -9.98 5.66 23.81
C ILE A 534 -8.66 5.17 24.40
N VAL A 535 -7.53 5.42 23.72
CA VAL A 535 -6.21 5.04 24.23
C VAL A 535 -5.92 5.72 25.56
N ASN A 536 -6.08 7.04 25.63
CA ASN A 536 -5.85 7.78 26.88
C ASN A 536 -6.86 7.42 27.97
N TRP A 537 -8.11 7.11 27.63
CA TRP A 537 -9.10 6.61 28.58
C TRP A 537 -8.68 5.26 29.18
N ARG A 538 -8.12 4.35 28.39
CA ARG A 538 -7.56 3.08 28.86
C ARG A 538 -6.27 3.22 29.66
N ILE A 539 -5.50 4.27 29.41
CA ILE A 539 -4.36 4.64 30.25
C ILE A 539 -4.84 5.08 31.63
N LEU A 540 -5.87 5.93 31.69
CA LEU A 540 -6.44 6.43 32.95
C LEU A 540 -7.14 5.34 33.77
N ASP A 541 -7.71 4.33 33.12
CA ASP A 541 -8.26 3.12 33.76
C ASP A 541 -7.20 2.35 34.57
N ASN A 542 -5.92 2.55 34.24
CA ASN A 542 -4.76 1.96 34.92
C ASN A 542 -4.85 0.43 35.11
N ALA A 543 -5.32 -0.26 34.07
CA ALA A 543 -5.46 -1.71 34.08
C ALA A 543 -4.11 -2.41 34.21
N GLU A 544 -4.11 -3.56 34.88
CA GLU A 544 -2.94 -4.43 35.01
C GLU A 544 -2.53 -5.03 33.65
N VAL A 545 -1.23 -5.12 33.40
CA VAL A 545 -0.63 -5.73 32.20
C VAL A 545 0.03 -7.06 32.58
N LYS A 546 -0.52 -8.17 32.11
CA LYS A 546 -0.06 -9.53 32.44
C LYS A 546 0.62 -10.18 31.26
N GLY A 547 1.87 -10.63 31.46
CA GLY A 547 2.59 -11.48 30.52
C GLY A 547 2.75 -12.89 31.06
N TYR A 548 2.35 -13.91 30.29
CA TYR A 548 2.53 -15.32 30.67
C TYR A 548 2.69 -16.23 29.45
N GLU A 549 3.31 -17.40 29.65
CA GLU A 549 3.47 -18.42 28.61
C GLU A 549 2.36 -19.48 28.67
N THR A 550 1.91 -19.95 27.51
CA THR A 550 0.94 -21.04 27.37
C THR A 550 1.19 -21.82 26.08
N ASP A 551 0.63 -23.02 25.96
CA ASP A 551 0.57 -23.73 24.68
C ASP A 551 -0.34 -22.96 23.70
N PHE A 552 0.05 -22.95 22.41
CA PHE A 552 -0.65 -22.19 21.36
C PHE A 552 -2.13 -22.54 21.27
N ASP A 553 -2.48 -23.81 21.46
CA ASP A 553 -3.87 -24.30 21.38
C ASP A 553 -4.69 -23.98 22.63
N LEU A 554 -4.04 -23.60 23.74
CA LEU A 554 -4.67 -23.28 25.02
C LEU A 554 -4.81 -21.78 25.28
N LYS A 555 -4.36 -20.92 24.36
CA LYS A 555 -4.49 -19.46 24.50
C LYS A 555 -5.97 -19.03 24.61
N PRO A 556 -6.29 -18.00 25.40
CA PRO A 556 -7.67 -17.51 25.52
C PRO A 556 -8.31 -17.18 24.16
N LYS A 557 -9.60 -17.47 23.99
CA LYS A 557 -10.35 -17.06 22.80
C LYS A 557 -10.26 -15.55 22.60
N GLY A 558 -10.08 -15.13 21.35
CA GLY A 558 -9.93 -13.72 20.99
C GLY A 558 -8.51 -13.17 21.14
N THR A 559 -7.54 -13.95 21.63
CA THR A 559 -6.12 -13.56 21.60
C THR A 559 -5.67 -13.39 20.15
N LEU A 560 -5.23 -12.17 19.81
CA LEU A 560 -4.75 -11.85 18.47
C LEU A 560 -3.38 -12.50 18.24
N ALA A 561 -3.25 -13.15 17.10
CA ALA A 561 -2.00 -13.66 16.57
C ALA A 561 -1.75 -12.97 15.22
N PHE A 562 -0.52 -12.54 14.96
CA PHE A 562 -0.18 -11.84 13.74
C PHE A 562 -0.02 -12.84 12.59
N PHE A 563 -0.86 -12.69 11.57
CA PHE A 563 -0.88 -13.58 10.41
C PHE A 563 0.43 -13.46 9.62
N GLY A 564 1.16 -14.56 9.46
CA GLY A 564 2.45 -14.62 8.75
C GLY A 564 3.63 -14.99 9.65
N GLU A 565 3.47 -14.87 10.97
CA GLU A 565 4.45 -15.39 11.92
C GLU A 565 4.23 -16.89 12.16
N LYS A 566 5.32 -17.66 12.20
CA LYS A 566 5.29 -19.05 12.64
C LYS A 566 5.43 -19.07 14.16
N TYR A 567 4.34 -19.44 14.84
CA TYR A 567 4.34 -19.62 16.28
C TYR A 567 4.80 -21.03 16.64
N GLY A 568 5.65 -21.14 17.68
CA GLY A 568 6.01 -22.42 18.27
C GLY A 568 4.87 -23.01 19.11
N LYS A 569 5.08 -24.22 19.64
CA LYS A 569 4.12 -24.90 20.52
C LYS A 569 3.79 -24.05 21.76
N ARG A 570 4.80 -23.39 22.36
CA ARG A 570 4.62 -22.45 23.47
C ARG A 570 4.73 -21.01 22.96
N VAL A 571 3.81 -20.17 23.42
CA VAL A 571 3.71 -18.76 23.06
C VAL A 571 3.50 -17.89 24.30
N ARG A 572 3.94 -16.64 24.22
CA ARG A 572 3.75 -15.64 25.28
C ARG A 572 2.54 -14.77 24.95
N VAL A 573 1.58 -14.71 25.87
CA VAL A 573 0.39 -13.86 25.81
C VAL A 573 0.63 -12.61 26.66
N VAL A 574 0.30 -11.45 26.10
CA VAL A 574 0.18 -10.18 26.83
C VAL A 574 -1.30 -9.83 26.91
N ASP A 575 -1.82 -9.77 28.14
CA ASP A 575 -3.20 -9.40 28.44
C ASP A 575 -3.23 -8.06 29.17
N ILE A 576 -3.89 -7.06 28.57
CA ILE A 576 -4.11 -5.74 29.14
C ILE A 576 -5.60 -5.61 29.46
N GLY A 577 -5.92 -5.66 30.76
CA GLY A 577 -7.28 -5.46 31.28
C GLY A 577 -8.35 -6.40 30.71
N GLY A 578 -7.99 -7.50 30.04
CA GLY A 578 -8.90 -8.44 29.38
C GLY A 578 -9.45 -7.99 28.02
N TYR A 579 -9.32 -6.71 27.68
CA TYR A 579 -9.85 -6.14 26.44
C TYR A 579 -8.84 -6.14 25.29
N SER A 580 -7.55 -6.23 25.59
CA SER A 580 -6.48 -6.36 24.60
C SER A 580 -5.60 -7.56 24.94
N ARG A 581 -5.67 -8.61 24.13
CA ARG A 581 -4.88 -9.84 24.27
C ARG A 581 -4.16 -10.15 22.98
N GLU A 582 -2.84 -10.21 23.02
CA GLU A 582 -2.03 -10.47 21.84
C GLU A 582 -0.86 -11.40 22.16
N LEU A 583 -0.43 -12.18 21.17
CA LEU A 583 0.84 -12.91 21.25
C LEU A 583 1.98 -11.91 21.06
N CYS A 584 2.75 -11.65 22.12
CA CYS A 584 3.85 -10.69 22.09
C CYS A 584 5.01 -11.12 22.98
N GLY A 585 6.21 -11.12 22.37
CA GLY A 585 7.47 -11.43 23.05
C GLY A 585 8.15 -10.22 23.70
N GLY A 586 7.59 -9.02 23.56
CA GLY A 586 8.20 -7.78 24.02
C GLY A 586 8.14 -7.52 25.52
N THR A 587 8.82 -6.45 25.94
CA THR A 587 8.71 -5.94 27.32
C THR A 587 7.62 -4.88 27.39
N HIS A 588 6.85 -4.90 28.47
CA HIS A 588 5.70 -4.01 28.68
C HIS A 588 5.80 -3.31 30.04
N THR A 589 4.99 -2.25 30.20
CA THR A 589 4.71 -1.65 31.51
C THR A 589 3.94 -2.64 32.39
N ASN A 590 3.92 -2.43 33.72
CA ASN A 590 3.14 -3.31 34.61
C ASN A 590 1.66 -2.92 34.67
N SER A 591 1.34 -1.66 34.39
CA SER A 591 -0.02 -1.13 34.35
C SER A 591 -0.13 -0.03 33.31
N THR A 592 -1.33 0.17 32.74
CA THR A 592 -1.51 1.13 31.64
C THR A 592 -1.25 2.58 32.05
N GLY A 593 -1.38 2.93 33.34
CA GLY A 593 -1.09 4.28 33.83
C GLY A 593 0.40 4.65 33.77
N GLU A 594 1.31 3.67 33.76
CA GLU A 594 2.76 3.90 33.60
C GLU A 594 3.14 4.46 32.22
N ILE A 595 2.25 4.32 31.23
CA ILE A 595 2.40 4.89 29.89
C ILE A 595 2.49 6.42 29.96
N GLY A 596 1.73 7.05 30.87
CA GLY A 596 1.53 8.50 30.87
C GLY A 596 0.71 8.95 29.66
N LEU A 597 0.83 10.21 29.24
CA LEU A 597 0.09 10.73 28.09
C LEU A 597 0.46 9.96 26.80
N PHE A 598 -0.55 9.51 26.05
CA PHE A 598 -0.39 9.11 24.65
C PHE A 598 -0.80 10.26 23.75
N LYS A 599 0.05 10.62 22.79
CA LYS A 599 -0.24 11.68 21.82
C LYS A 599 -0.04 11.18 20.39
N LEU A 600 -1.09 11.26 19.58
CA LEU A 600 -1.02 11.01 18.15
C LEU A 600 -0.34 12.19 17.45
N VAL A 601 0.66 11.91 16.62
CA VAL A 601 1.45 12.92 15.91
C VAL A 601 1.03 13.01 14.45
N SER A 602 0.85 11.87 13.78
CA SER A 602 0.51 11.84 12.36
C SER A 602 -0.25 10.56 11.97
N GLU A 603 -1.02 10.66 10.90
CA GLU A 603 -1.60 9.53 10.17
C GLU A 603 -1.32 9.70 8.67
N GLY A 604 -0.96 8.63 7.97
CA GLY A 604 -0.77 8.67 6.52
C GLY A 604 -0.73 7.30 5.84
N ALA A 605 -0.92 7.30 4.51
CA ALA A 605 -0.77 6.11 3.69
C ALA A 605 0.72 5.81 3.42
N VAL A 606 1.13 4.56 3.64
CA VAL A 606 2.50 4.08 3.34
C VAL A 606 2.51 3.32 2.02
N ALA A 607 1.46 2.54 1.78
CA ALA A 607 1.23 1.77 0.57
C ALA A 607 -0.28 1.61 0.36
N ALA A 608 -0.70 1.12 -0.80
CA ALA A 608 -2.11 0.84 -1.04
C ALA A 608 -2.62 -0.21 -0.04
N GLY A 609 -3.67 0.14 0.70
CA GLY A 609 -4.26 -0.71 1.75
C GLY A 609 -3.50 -0.73 3.09
N THR A 610 -2.41 0.06 3.23
CA THR A 610 -1.61 0.11 4.46
C THR A 610 -1.42 1.55 4.94
N ARG A 611 -1.76 1.79 6.20
CA ARG A 611 -1.71 3.10 6.84
C ARG A 611 -0.81 3.09 8.05
N ARG A 612 -0.28 4.24 8.41
CA ARG A 612 0.67 4.43 9.50
C ARG A 612 0.16 5.49 10.44
N ILE A 613 0.21 5.18 11.73
CA ILE A 613 0.11 6.16 12.80
C ILE A 613 1.48 6.29 13.46
N GLU A 614 1.94 7.53 13.63
CA GLU A 614 3.06 7.86 14.51
C GLU A 614 2.52 8.52 15.78
N ALA A 615 3.08 8.12 16.92
CA ALA A 615 2.65 8.61 18.22
C ALA A 615 3.83 8.65 19.19
N VAL A 616 3.65 9.38 20.29
CA VAL A 616 4.63 9.50 21.38
C VAL A 616 3.94 9.26 22.72
N CYS A 617 4.68 8.73 23.69
CA CYS A 617 4.19 8.38 25.03
C CYS A 617 5.07 8.96 26.14
N GLY A 618 4.48 9.20 27.32
CA GLY A 618 5.21 9.57 28.53
C GLY A 618 5.99 10.87 28.38
N GLN A 619 7.30 10.87 28.67
CA GLN A 619 8.13 12.07 28.58
C GLN A 619 8.16 12.65 27.17
N ALA A 620 8.27 11.82 26.13
CA ALA A 620 8.28 12.29 24.75
C ALA A 620 6.94 12.98 24.36
N ALA A 621 5.81 12.49 24.89
CA ALA A 621 4.52 13.13 24.71
C ALA A 621 4.42 14.47 25.45
N TYR A 622 4.94 14.54 26.68
CA TYR A 622 5.00 15.78 27.44
C TYR A 622 5.86 16.84 26.71
N ASP A 623 7.04 16.45 26.23
CA ASP A 623 7.94 17.35 25.51
C ASP A 623 7.31 17.84 24.21
N TYR A 624 6.63 16.96 23.47
CA TYR A 624 5.89 17.30 22.25
C TYR A 624 4.78 18.32 22.52
N VAL A 625 3.91 18.07 23.52
CA VAL A 625 2.81 19.00 23.85
C VAL A 625 3.36 20.34 24.35
N SER A 626 4.42 20.32 25.17
CA SER A 626 5.06 21.54 25.65
C SER A 626 5.63 22.38 24.50
N ALA A 627 6.26 21.74 23.52
CA ALA A 627 6.78 22.41 22.34
C ALA A 627 5.66 23.02 21.47
N GLU A 628 4.56 22.30 21.26
CA GLU A 628 3.38 22.80 20.52
C GLU A 628 2.73 23.99 21.24
N GLN A 629 2.56 23.92 22.56
CA GLN A 629 2.05 25.04 23.35
C GLN A 629 2.96 26.27 23.25
N ALA A 630 4.29 26.08 23.34
CA ALA A 630 5.25 27.17 23.18
C ALA A 630 5.16 27.83 21.80
N ARG A 631 4.99 27.05 20.72
CA ARG A 631 4.77 27.56 19.35
C ARG A 631 3.49 28.38 19.25
N LEU A 632 2.39 27.88 19.81
CA LEU A 632 1.11 28.58 19.81
C LEU A 632 1.18 29.90 20.59
N HIS A 633 1.84 29.92 21.74
CA HIS A 633 2.08 31.15 22.50
C HIS A 633 2.96 32.15 21.74
N ALA A 634 4.01 31.68 21.07
CA ALA A 634 4.86 32.53 20.24
C ALA A 634 4.07 33.19 19.09
N LEU A 635 3.19 32.43 18.41
CA LEU A 635 2.31 32.95 17.37
C LEU A 635 1.32 33.98 17.92
N ALA A 636 0.70 33.70 19.07
CA ALA A 636 -0.21 34.63 19.73
C ALA A 636 0.48 35.95 20.11
N ALA A 637 1.71 35.88 20.60
CA ALA A 637 2.54 37.06 20.89
C ALA A 637 2.88 37.86 19.63
N GLN A 638 3.24 37.19 18.53
CA GLN A 638 3.55 37.86 17.25
C GLN A 638 2.38 38.68 16.69
N VAL A 639 1.14 38.23 16.88
CA VAL A 639 -0.06 38.94 16.40
C VAL A 639 -0.72 39.80 17.49
N GLY A 640 -0.13 39.87 18.68
CA GLY A 640 -0.57 40.70 19.80
C GLY A 640 -1.93 40.31 20.38
N THR A 641 -2.22 39.01 20.48
CA THR A 641 -3.53 38.50 20.95
C THR A 641 -3.37 37.43 22.05
N PRO A 642 -4.34 37.27 22.97
CA PRO A 642 -4.41 36.08 23.82
C PRO A 642 -4.55 34.81 23.00
N LEU A 643 -3.98 33.69 23.46
CA LEU A 643 -4.03 32.40 22.75
C LEU A 643 -5.47 31.96 22.42
N SER A 644 -6.42 32.20 23.33
CA SER A 644 -7.84 31.88 23.14
C SER A 644 -8.51 32.65 21.98
N GLN A 645 -7.90 33.74 21.52
CA GLN A 645 -8.40 34.58 20.42
C GLN A 645 -7.54 34.48 19.16
N LEU A 646 -6.53 33.59 19.14
CA LEU A 646 -5.57 33.48 18.04
C LEU A 646 -6.25 33.20 16.70
N GLU A 647 -7.19 32.25 16.66
CA GLU A 647 -7.92 31.89 15.44
C GLU A 647 -8.76 33.06 14.90
N GLN A 648 -9.48 33.75 15.79
CA GLN A 648 -10.27 34.92 15.44
C GLN A 648 -9.38 36.06 14.91
N ARG A 649 -8.25 36.32 15.57
CA ARG A 649 -7.27 37.33 15.13
C ARG A 649 -6.68 36.98 13.77
N PHE A 650 -6.34 35.72 13.53
CA PHE A 650 -5.81 35.27 12.25
C PHE A 650 -6.84 35.43 11.12
N THR A 651 -8.10 35.06 11.38
CA THR A 651 -9.22 35.26 10.46
C THR A 651 -9.41 36.75 10.14
N ALA A 652 -9.36 37.62 11.14
CA ALA A 652 -9.46 39.06 10.96
C ALA A 652 -8.29 39.63 10.14
N LEU A 653 -7.05 39.17 10.38
CA LEU A 653 -5.87 39.59 9.61
C LEU A 653 -5.95 39.15 8.14
N LEU A 654 -6.45 37.94 7.86
CA LEU A 654 -6.68 37.47 6.48
C LEU A 654 -7.73 38.32 5.76
N ALA A 655 -8.83 38.67 6.45
CA ALA A 655 -9.84 39.55 5.90
C ALA A 655 -9.31 40.98 5.68
N GLU A 656 -8.54 41.52 6.63
CA GLU A 656 -7.90 42.83 6.52
C GLU A 656 -6.91 42.87 5.34
N LYS A 657 -6.09 41.82 5.17
CA LYS A 657 -5.18 41.69 4.02
C LYS A 657 -5.93 41.72 2.70
N ALA A 658 -7.05 41.00 2.59
CA ALA A 658 -7.88 40.99 1.38
C ALA A 658 -8.48 42.38 1.09
N GLU A 659 -8.95 43.08 2.12
CA GLU A 659 -9.52 44.43 1.99
C GLU A 659 -8.46 45.48 1.65
N GLN A 660 -7.27 45.40 2.26
CA GLN A 660 -6.14 46.27 1.93
C GLN A 660 -5.67 46.07 0.49
N ALA A 661 -5.60 44.82 0.01
CA ALA A 661 -5.28 44.53 -1.39
C ALA A 661 -6.30 45.15 -2.36
N LYS A 662 -7.59 45.10 -2.02
CA LYS A 662 -8.66 45.73 -2.80
C LYS A 662 -8.55 47.26 -2.81
N LYS A 663 -8.27 47.87 -1.66
CA LYS A 663 -8.06 49.33 -1.54
C LYS A 663 -6.83 49.79 -2.30
N LEU A 664 -5.73 49.03 -2.24
CA LEU A 664 -4.51 49.34 -2.98
C LEU A 664 -4.78 49.34 -4.49
N ALA A 665 -5.43 48.30 -5.02
CA ALA A 665 -5.80 48.24 -6.43
C ALA A 665 -6.72 49.41 -6.86
N ALA A 666 -7.66 49.82 -6.00
CA ALA A 666 -8.53 50.97 -6.28
C ALA A 666 -7.75 52.30 -6.30
N LEU A 667 -6.80 52.50 -5.37
CA LEU A 667 -5.95 53.68 -5.32
C LEU A 667 -4.99 53.75 -6.52
N GLU A 668 -4.39 52.63 -6.89
CA GLU A 668 -3.53 52.51 -8.09
C GLU A 668 -4.34 52.85 -9.36
N GLN A 669 -5.56 52.33 -9.47
CA GLN A 669 -6.45 52.64 -10.59
C GLN A 669 -6.86 54.12 -10.63
N ALA A 670 -7.15 54.74 -9.48
CA ALA A 670 -7.47 56.16 -9.39
C ALA A 670 -6.25 57.04 -9.75
N ALA A 671 -5.05 56.68 -9.28
CA ALA A 671 -3.81 57.36 -9.61
C ALA A 671 -3.49 57.27 -11.11
N ALA A 672 -3.64 56.09 -11.72
CA ALA A 672 -3.48 55.90 -13.16
C ALA A 672 -4.49 56.75 -13.96
N THR A 673 -5.74 56.81 -13.50
CA THR A 673 -6.79 57.63 -14.14
C THR A 673 -6.46 59.13 -14.07
N ALA A 674 -5.97 59.62 -12.92
CA ALA A 674 -5.58 61.01 -12.75
C ALA A 674 -4.33 61.38 -13.56
N GLN A 675 -3.36 60.47 -13.64
CA GLN A 675 -2.19 60.63 -14.49
C GLN A 675 -2.57 60.63 -15.97
N ALA A 676 -3.49 59.77 -16.39
CA ALA A 676 -4.01 59.75 -17.75
C ALA A 676 -4.66 61.09 -18.13
N ALA A 677 -5.50 61.66 -17.25
CA ALA A 677 -6.14 62.95 -17.48
C ALA A 677 -5.12 64.09 -17.65
N LYS A 678 -4.05 64.10 -16.84
CA LYS A 678 -2.94 65.07 -16.99
C LYS A 678 -2.22 64.93 -18.33
N LEU A 679 -1.99 63.70 -18.77
CA LEU A 679 -1.33 63.41 -20.06
C LEU A 679 -2.22 63.83 -21.23
N VAL A 680 -3.52 63.58 -21.17
CA VAL A 680 -4.48 64.04 -22.19
C VAL A 680 -4.51 65.57 -22.27
N ALA A 681 -4.43 66.28 -21.15
CA ALA A 681 -4.32 67.74 -21.15
C ALA A 681 -3.03 68.27 -21.81
N SER A 682 -1.99 67.43 -21.94
CA SER A 682 -0.74 67.75 -22.65
C SER A 682 -0.73 67.35 -24.13
N ALA A 683 -1.86 66.85 -24.65
CA ALA A 683 -1.95 66.41 -26.04
C ALA A 683 -1.67 67.55 -27.02
N THR A 684 -0.86 67.25 -28.04
CA THR A 684 -0.54 68.16 -29.14
C THR A 684 -1.14 67.62 -30.43
N THR A 685 -1.33 68.46 -31.45
CA THR A 685 -1.77 67.97 -32.76
C THR A 685 -0.55 67.72 -33.65
N ARG A 686 -0.38 66.49 -34.15
CA ARG A 686 0.63 66.13 -35.16
C ARG A 686 -0.07 65.41 -36.32
N ASP A 687 0.19 65.85 -37.55
CA ASP A 687 -0.42 65.30 -38.78
C ASP A 687 -1.96 65.25 -38.76
N GLY A 688 -2.60 66.25 -38.14
CA GLY A 688 -4.06 66.35 -38.04
C GLY A 688 -4.70 65.42 -36.99
N LEU A 689 -3.90 64.73 -36.16
CA LEU A 689 -4.38 63.87 -35.08
C LEU A 689 -3.83 64.29 -33.72
N PRO A 690 -4.59 64.08 -32.62
CA PRO A 690 -4.07 64.20 -31.27
C PRO A 690 -2.91 63.23 -31.03
N PHE A 691 -1.84 63.74 -30.44
CA PHE A 691 -0.59 63.03 -30.20
C PHE A 691 -0.07 63.32 -28.79
N ILE A 692 0.25 62.25 -28.06
CA ILE A 692 0.84 62.31 -26.73
C ILE A 692 2.16 61.54 -26.75
N SER A 693 3.23 62.22 -26.35
CA SER A 693 4.53 61.62 -26.04
C SER A 693 4.96 62.08 -24.66
N ALA A 694 5.17 61.15 -23.73
CA ALA A 694 5.55 61.51 -22.37
C ALA A 694 6.42 60.45 -21.68
N LEU A 695 7.32 60.95 -20.84
CA LEU A 695 7.99 60.13 -19.84
C LEU A 695 7.07 59.99 -18.62
N VAL A 696 6.86 58.76 -18.17
CA VAL A 696 5.98 58.42 -17.05
C VAL A 696 6.70 57.49 -16.08
N THR A 697 6.21 57.45 -14.85
CA THR A 697 6.59 56.43 -13.88
C THR A 697 5.63 55.25 -13.98
N ALA A 698 6.16 54.03 -14.01
CA ALA A 698 5.38 52.79 -14.02
C ALA A 698 6.18 51.66 -13.37
N ASP A 699 5.52 50.85 -12.54
CA ASP A 699 6.18 49.77 -11.78
C ASP A 699 6.49 48.52 -12.62
N GLY A 700 5.97 48.47 -13.86
CA GLY A 700 6.17 47.34 -14.76
C GLY A 700 5.58 47.60 -16.15
N ALA A 701 5.96 46.75 -17.10
CA ALA A 701 5.53 46.90 -18.50
C ALA A 701 4.00 46.81 -18.64
N GLU A 702 3.35 45.99 -17.81
CA GLU A 702 1.88 45.88 -17.80
C GLU A 702 1.21 47.16 -17.27
N ALA A 703 1.73 47.78 -16.21
CA ALA A 703 1.24 49.06 -15.71
C ALA A 703 1.42 50.18 -16.75
N LEU A 704 2.58 50.23 -17.42
CA LEU A 704 2.85 51.17 -18.51
C LEU A 704 1.84 51.00 -19.67
N ARG A 705 1.57 49.76 -20.06
CA ARG A 705 0.58 49.41 -21.09
C ARG A 705 -0.84 49.85 -20.69
N ASN A 706 -1.23 49.57 -19.45
CA ASN A 706 -2.56 49.91 -18.94
C ASN A 706 -2.75 51.42 -18.87
N LEU A 707 -1.73 52.18 -18.43
CA LEU A 707 -1.76 53.64 -18.46
C LEU A 707 -1.89 54.16 -19.90
N GLY A 708 -1.12 53.62 -20.85
CA GLY A 708 -1.23 54.00 -22.26
C GLY A 708 -2.62 53.74 -22.84
N ALA A 709 -3.26 52.62 -22.48
CA ALA A 709 -4.62 52.30 -22.88
C ALA A 709 -5.65 53.25 -22.26
N GLN A 710 -5.50 53.62 -20.99
CA GLN A 710 -6.36 54.60 -20.33
C GLN A 710 -6.22 56.00 -20.95
N VAL A 711 -5.00 56.42 -21.27
CA VAL A 711 -4.73 57.70 -21.97
C VAL A 711 -5.40 57.70 -23.33
N LEU A 712 -5.24 56.64 -24.14
CA LEU A 712 -5.88 56.57 -25.46
C LEU A 712 -7.41 56.55 -25.35
N ALA A 713 -7.96 55.83 -24.37
CA ALA A 713 -9.41 55.78 -24.12
C ALA A 713 -9.99 57.15 -23.75
N GLN A 714 -9.28 57.95 -22.96
CA GLN A 714 -9.69 59.32 -22.63
C GLN A 714 -9.45 60.31 -23.78
N LEU A 715 -8.41 60.12 -24.58
CA LEU A 715 -8.10 60.93 -25.76
C LEU A 715 -9.12 60.71 -26.89
N GLY A 716 -9.72 59.51 -26.95
CA GLY A 716 -10.69 59.09 -27.96
C GLY A 716 -10.02 58.65 -29.27
N GLU A 717 -9.46 59.61 -30.02
CA GLU A 717 -8.74 59.35 -31.26
C GLU A 717 -7.36 60.01 -31.23
N GLY A 718 -6.34 59.29 -31.72
CA GLY A 718 -4.96 59.77 -31.72
C GLY A 718 -3.92 58.66 -31.62
N VAL A 719 -2.69 59.08 -31.29
CA VAL A 719 -1.54 58.22 -31.04
C VAL A 719 -0.95 58.57 -29.67
N VAL A 720 -0.72 57.55 -28.85
CA VAL A 720 -0.13 57.67 -27.51
C VAL A 720 1.17 56.89 -27.49
N GLN A 721 2.27 57.54 -27.13
CA GLN A 721 3.54 56.88 -26.82
C GLN A 721 4.00 57.28 -25.41
N LEU A 722 4.27 56.29 -24.57
CA LEU A 722 4.74 56.49 -23.20
C LEU A 722 6.04 55.75 -22.97
N GLY A 723 6.96 56.37 -22.25
CA GLY A 723 8.23 55.78 -21.85
C GLY A 723 8.38 55.77 -20.34
N ALA A 724 8.87 54.68 -19.76
CA ALA A 724 9.22 54.58 -18.35
C ALA A 724 10.57 53.88 -18.17
N VAL A 725 11.30 54.25 -17.12
CA VAL A 725 12.47 53.48 -16.67
C VAL A 725 11.97 52.42 -15.70
N ILE A 726 12.17 51.15 -16.05
CA ILE A 726 11.71 49.99 -15.26
C ILE A 726 12.93 49.14 -14.92
N GLY A 727 13.34 49.17 -13.64
CA GLY A 727 14.65 48.69 -13.22
C GLY A 727 15.76 49.43 -13.94
N ASP A 728 16.72 48.71 -14.53
CA ASP A 728 17.86 49.29 -15.25
C ASP A 728 17.61 49.47 -16.77
N LYS A 729 16.35 49.37 -17.23
CA LYS A 729 16.01 49.39 -18.66
C LYS A 729 14.99 50.46 -18.99
N ALA A 730 15.11 51.01 -20.20
CA ALA A 730 14.04 51.80 -20.80
C ALA A 730 12.93 50.87 -21.27
N SER A 731 11.67 51.21 -21.00
CA SER A 731 10.51 50.55 -21.57
C SER A 731 9.60 51.58 -22.23
N VAL A 732 9.06 51.23 -23.40
CA VAL A 732 8.20 52.10 -24.19
C VAL A 732 6.96 51.33 -24.65
N VAL A 733 5.83 52.04 -24.71
CA VAL A 733 4.57 51.55 -25.27
C VAL A 733 4.03 52.56 -26.26
N ALA A 734 3.44 52.07 -27.35
CA ALA A 734 2.71 52.90 -28.30
C ALA A 734 1.33 52.30 -28.56
N LEU A 735 0.31 53.17 -28.61
CA LEU A 735 -1.05 52.81 -28.98
C LEU A 735 -1.59 53.76 -30.04
N CYS A 736 -2.28 53.19 -31.02
CA CYS A 736 -2.92 53.94 -32.11
C CYS A 736 -4.43 53.63 -32.13
N SER A 737 -5.24 54.69 -32.09
CA SER A 737 -6.69 54.56 -32.33
C SER A 737 -7.01 54.03 -33.74
N PRO A 738 -8.21 53.50 -33.99
CA PRO A 738 -8.64 53.09 -35.34
C PRO A 738 -8.51 54.20 -36.40
N ALA A 739 -8.80 55.45 -36.05
CA ALA A 739 -8.62 56.61 -36.92
C ALA A 739 -7.14 56.85 -37.27
N ALA A 740 -6.24 56.75 -36.28
CA ALA A 740 -4.80 56.88 -36.50
C ALA A 740 -4.23 55.74 -37.36
N ILE A 741 -4.74 54.52 -37.22
CA ILE A 741 -4.34 53.40 -38.10
C ILE A 741 -4.82 53.65 -39.53
N LYS A 742 -6.06 54.13 -39.69
CA LYS A 742 -6.63 54.47 -41.01
C LYS A 742 -5.88 55.61 -41.69
N SER A 743 -5.31 56.54 -40.93
CA SER A 743 -4.43 57.60 -41.42
C SER A 743 -2.97 57.14 -41.63
N GLY A 744 -2.68 55.85 -41.52
CA GLY A 744 -1.37 55.25 -41.82
C GLY A 744 -0.38 55.15 -40.66
N LYS A 745 -0.77 55.47 -39.42
CA LYS A 745 0.07 55.28 -38.23
C LYS A 745 0.06 53.80 -37.78
N ASN A 746 1.16 53.32 -37.21
CA ASN A 746 1.32 51.93 -36.80
C ASN A 746 2.16 51.83 -35.53
N ALA A 747 1.56 51.36 -34.43
CA ALA A 747 2.22 51.26 -33.13
C ALA A 747 3.49 50.40 -33.17
N GLY A 748 3.47 49.27 -33.90
CA GLY A 748 4.64 48.41 -34.10
C GLY A 748 5.83 49.14 -34.74
N LYS A 749 5.59 49.95 -35.77
CA LYS A 749 6.65 50.75 -36.43
C LYS A 749 7.18 51.86 -35.52
N ILE A 750 6.29 52.52 -34.76
CA ILE A 750 6.68 53.55 -33.79
C ILE A 750 7.62 52.97 -32.74
N ILE A 751 7.28 51.80 -32.19
CA ILE A 751 8.11 51.14 -31.18
C ILE A 751 9.45 50.66 -31.73
N GLN A 752 9.50 50.16 -32.97
CA GLN A 752 10.76 49.81 -33.62
C GLN A 752 11.69 51.02 -33.76
N ALA A 753 11.14 52.19 -34.13
CA ALA A 753 11.91 53.42 -34.22
C ALA A 753 12.41 53.93 -32.86
N LEU A 754 11.56 53.89 -31.83
CA LEU A 754 11.93 54.31 -30.46
C LEU A 754 12.99 53.36 -29.86
N THR A 755 12.79 52.05 -29.97
CA THR A 755 13.71 51.07 -29.36
C THR A 755 15.06 50.99 -30.05
N ALA A 756 15.15 51.27 -31.35
CA ALA A 756 16.43 51.33 -32.06
C ALA A 756 17.37 52.41 -31.49
N GLN A 757 16.83 53.53 -31.02
CA GLN A 757 17.60 54.62 -30.40
C GLN A 757 17.99 54.33 -28.94
N LEU A 758 17.33 53.34 -28.31
CA LEU A 758 17.54 52.94 -26.92
C LEU A 758 18.40 51.66 -26.79
N ASP A 759 19.08 51.25 -27.86
CA ASP A 759 19.84 49.98 -27.95
C ASP A 759 18.98 48.76 -27.60
N GLY A 760 17.77 48.74 -28.16
CA GLY A 760 16.68 47.87 -27.79
C GLY A 760 15.97 47.18 -28.95
N LYS A 761 14.94 46.40 -28.61
CA LYS A 761 14.01 45.81 -29.57
C LYS A 761 12.59 45.90 -29.03
N GLY A 762 11.63 46.00 -29.95
CA GLY A 762 10.21 46.01 -29.62
C GLY A 762 9.38 45.68 -30.85
N GLY A 763 8.10 45.41 -30.62
CA GLY A 763 7.18 45.03 -31.68
C GLY A 763 5.76 44.82 -31.15
N GLY A 764 4.82 44.72 -32.07
CA GLY A 764 3.42 44.53 -31.74
C GLY A 764 2.51 44.74 -32.95
N LYS A 765 1.21 44.77 -32.68
CA LYS A 765 0.18 44.98 -33.69
C LYS A 765 0.07 46.48 -34.05
N PRO A 766 -0.62 46.83 -35.15
CA PRO A 766 -0.79 48.23 -35.55
C PRO A 766 -1.45 49.13 -34.50
N ASP A 767 -2.28 48.57 -33.63
CA ASP A 767 -3.04 49.22 -32.56
C ASP A 767 -2.28 49.32 -31.23
N LEU A 768 -1.42 48.34 -30.92
CA LEU A 768 -0.64 48.30 -29.68
C LEU A 768 0.70 47.58 -29.89
N ALA A 769 1.77 48.23 -29.45
CA ALA A 769 3.10 47.65 -29.41
C ALA A 769 3.88 48.08 -28.16
N MET A 770 4.82 47.23 -27.74
CA MET A 770 5.70 47.49 -26.60
C MET A 770 7.13 47.12 -26.95
N GLY A 771 8.07 47.74 -26.25
CA GLY A 771 9.48 47.46 -26.42
C GLY A 771 10.31 47.94 -25.24
N GLY A 772 11.59 47.64 -25.30
CA GLY A 772 12.53 48.12 -24.31
C GLY A 772 13.95 48.18 -24.83
N GLY A 773 14.79 48.94 -24.12
CA GLY A 773 16.17 49.21 -24.47
C GLY A 773 17.10 49.21 -23.26
N LYS A 774 18.38 49.01 -23.52
CA LYS A 774 19.42 48.93 -22.48
C LYS A 774 19.95 50.30 -22.04
N ASN A 775 19.53 51.38 -22.70
CA ASN A 775 20.04 52.73 -22.45
C ASN A 775 18.95 53.67 -21.88
N PRO A 776 18.63 53.59 -20.57
CA PRO A 776 17.62 54.44 -19.95
C PRO A 776 17.98 55.93 -19.96
N ALA A 777 19.27 56.28 -20.01
CA ALA A 777 19.72 57.67 -20.03
C ALA A 777 19.28 58.43 -21.31
N LYS A 778 19.10 57.72 -22.43
CA LYS A 778 18.61 58.30 -23.70
C LYS A 778 17.08 58.42 -23.77
N LEU A 779 16.34 57.80 -22.85
CA LEU A 779 14.87 57.77 -22.90
C LEU A 779 14.22 59.17 -22.92
N PRO A 780 14.66 60.16 -22.13
CA PRO A 780 14.09 61.51 -22.20
C PRO A 780 14.26 62.19 -23.57
N GLU A 781 15.42 61.99 -24.22
CA GLU A 781 15.71 62.53 -25.55
C GLU A 781 14.86 61.83 -26.63
N VAL A 782 14.77 60.50 -26.56
CA VAL A 782 14.00 59.68 -27.52
C VAL A 782 12.50 59.96 -27.43
N MET A 783 11.97 60.28 -26.25
CA MET A 783 10.56 60.63 -26.09
C MET A 783 10.24 62.09 -26.45
N ALA A 784 11.25 62.96 -26.59
CA ALA A 784 11.06 64.36 -26.95
C ALA A 784 10.96 64.59 -28.48
N GLY A 785 11.54 63.69 -29.29
CA GLY A 785 11.37 63.64 -30.74
C GLY A 785 10.01 63.08 -31.13
#